data_AF-A0AAN8NJ22-F1
#
_entry.id   AF-A0AAN8NJ22-F1
#
_cell.length_a   1.000
_cell.length_b   1.000
_cell.length_c   1.000
_cell.angle_alpha   90.00
_cell.angle_beta   90.00
_cell.angle_gamma   90.00
#
_symmetry.space_group_name_H-M   'P 1'
#
loop_
_entity.id
_entity.type
_entity.pdbx_description
1 polymer ?
#
loop_
_entity_poly.entity_id
_entity_poly.type
_entity_poly.pdbx_seq_one_letter_code
_entity_poly.pdbx_strand_id
1 'polypeptide(L)'
;MDESEIPIDIHTSKLMDWLISRRHVPHDWSKRVLTVREKINEAIKDMPEDKRITALLAETEMSSKNLFGQYTSKRMKDWVEIVKLYEKDNIYLGEVGSLLLRNVNYEVPALRKLITKAITLKNEYDKKEVGYEKNADSIIRDFNSTCKSLGIKGSKIKKELAEKASEFPQMCEEIAKEIRNLKLAASFYIHAVQSILDTKKHPLEILQYVIENGNTTVYQWKYKKIPSSIKAVTLLVDEADDDDDKNGDSDVIDFGEDTTEQINFDDDIDWGISTVEEQEREQEHEIEEDKNIATGDDAHTILGYPDTRNLILNDVLELETFLKVRIHEMKSETDGLGLTMLPESLQIYDLKALNEMLIPVQTVKQSLTNPTSLHYLNIMTNQKYIDQLAEKLKQKLSSHEKMLASKEFIKLQRAEAIKEGDSIKPKLELLIKKSKELQSQIEEDISKRYKGRPVNLIAGVIMYESPETLQDLCINCIANNLESLCRPVQYCDGVTGLTSKLVFKDREAYFHSEISEHLLTVLCNKGKLTDLNITLFDSKSTRLRHVHLQNANLLTRKGLRILKGHCISSLEATGLKVTVNDLIMCLGDWTLQNLKSLNVARCSFLELDSTKYCVVVALSKLHNLRYLNVSCTEFNTHGLGIVCEDLPELEALDISNTNVDDISALRKCKNRLQSLALCNLKISNYSVIPVLLDLKELRVLDWSDDREVNPFEIFSPVKARVSQLLQSVDRLPHLISLDISGKDDINIKDVSVFLETRPNTIFLGLLYSDVCYSDRFVDVRHSEYNPKLVVTGTASETQVLESLRRYSARPLYVQKTLYNLFRLTPTYTRPRVDIIKLVLKGMALHPMQFAVQMAATACLYNLTKGELAAKIHPSILKDVVELTLTAMENFPKHYQMQKNTLLTLCSDRILQDVQFDKYRCARLVLICLCNFDDTSINRMSVAICSILAAKICTNETHLLGAQPVFMRKLLEIVRNKVETQCVDITIKFTLSALWNLTDESPLTCKVFLEEGGMALFLSVLEVFAGECAVETKVLGLINNIAEVAELRRQLMIPKFILILRKLLVTSGHIDVSYFAAGIIAHLASDGPEAWTISDISRDFILQELATAVELWGMPEGEMVAYRSFHPFFPLLAKHDTYQLQLWAAWAIRHVCAKNARKYCPMLMEEGGYKIIYDLSTNANVHENVRAICSSILKELQC
;
A
#
# COMPACT_ATOMS: atom_id res chain seq x y z
N MET A 1 44.23 -17.30 23.67
CA MET A 1 44.06 -15.83 23.75
C MET A 1 44.37 -15.45 25.17
N ASP A 2 45.26 -14.48 25.35
CA ASP A 2 45.52 -13.90 26.67
C ASP A 2 44.29 -13.06 27.08
N GLU A 3 43.83 -13.16 28.32
CA GLU A 3 42.65 -12.39 28.78
C GLU A 3 42.88 -10.87 28.69
N SER A 4 44.14 -10.43 28.61
CA SER A 4 44.54 -9.03 28.40
C SER A 4 44.26 -8.51 26.99
N GLU A 5 44.03 -9.37 26.00
CA GLU A 5 43.79 -8.98 24.60
C GLU A 5 42.29 -8.79 24.27
N ILE A 6 41.39 -9.23 25.15
CA ILE A 6 39.94 -9.14 24.91
C ILE A 6 39.46 -7.73 25.29
N PRO A 7 38.85 -6.92 24.40
CA PRO A 7 38.39 -5.57 24.76
C PRO A 7 37.30 -5.56 25.86
N ILE A 8 37.22 -4.48 26.63
CA ILE A 8 36.10 -4.20 27.54
C ILE A 8 35.09 -3.36 26.77
N ASP A 9 34.02 -4.00 26.37
CA ASP A 9 32.94 -3.35 25.63
C ASP A 9 31.84 -2.89 26.59
N ILE A 10 31.56 -1.59 26.57
CA ILE A 10 30.56 -0.95 27.43
C ILE A 10 29.56 -0.22 26.55
N HIS A 11 28.29 -0.58 26.61
CA HIS A 11 27.27 0.17 25.90
C HIS A 11 27.11 1.57 26.52
N THR A 12 27.14 2.63 25.70
CA THR A 12 27.14 4.03 26.17
C THR A 12 25.94 4.34 27.08
N SER A 13 24.76 3.79 26.77
CA SER A 13 23.56 3.95 27.63
C SER A 13 23.66 3.31 29.02
N LYS A 14 24.60 2.37 29.20
CA LYS A 14 24.86 1.64 30.45
C LYS A 14 26.14 2.10 31.13
N LEU A 15 26.84 3.10 30.60
CA LEU A 15 28.11 3.59 31.15
C LEU A 15 28.00 3.95 32.64
N MET A 16 26.98 4.70 33.04
CA MET A 16 26.82 5.12 34.44
C MET A 16 26.50 3.94 35.36
N ASP A 17 25.59 3.05 34.96
CA ASP A 17 25.28 1.82 35.70
C ASP A 17 26.53 0.94 35.86
N TRP A 18 27.34 0.86 34.81
CA TRP A 18 28.58 0.09 34.77
C TRP A 18 29.64 0.66 35.71
N LEU A 19 29.82 1.98 35.72
CA LEU A 19 30.76 2.69 36.61
C LEU A 19 30.37 2.54 38.09
N ILE A 20 29.07 2.64 38.40
CA ILE A 20 28.56 2.54 39.78
C ILE A 20 28.60 1.10 40.28
N SER A 21 28.11 0.13 39.49
CA SER A 21 28.07 -1.29 39.89
C SER A 21 29.46 -1.87 40.18
N ARG A 22 30.49 -1.38 39.50
CA ARG A 22 31.90 -1.77 39.72
C ARG A 22 32.64 -0.89 40.73
N ARG A 23 31.94 0.04 41.38
CA ARG A 23 32.47 0.96 42.41
C ARG A 23 33.60 1.88 41.90
N HIS A 24 33.62 2.17 40.60
CA HIS A 24 34.53 3.18 40.04
C HIS A 24 34.06 4.60 40.36
N VAL A 25 32.74 4.77 40.50
CA VAL A 25 32.08 6.01 40.90
C VAL A 25 31.06 5.69 42.01
N PRO A 26 30.97 6.48 43.10
CA PRO A 26 30.04 6.19 44.18
C PRO A 26 28.58 6.48 43.78
N HIS A 27 27.62 5.78 44.39
CA HIS A 27 26.20 5.94 44.07
C HIS A 27 25.66 7.36 44.36
N ASP A 28 26.27 8.09 45.30
CA ASP A 28 25.92 9.47 45.66
C ASP A 28 26.73 10.54 44.89
N TRP A 29 27.42 10.18 43.81
CA TRP A 29 28.25 11.11 43.02
C TRP A 29 27.51 12.37 42.58
N SER A 30 26.22 12.24 42.23
CA SER A 30 25.38 13.35 41.75
C SER A 30 25.12 14.40 42.83
N LYS A 31 25.12 14.03 44.11
CA LYS A 31 25.05 14.99 45.23
C LYS A 31 26.40 15.66 45.47
N ARG A 32 27.48 14.88 45.39
CA ARG A 32 28.85 15.36 45.62
C ARG A 32 29.29 16.35 44.55
N VAL A 33 28.97 16.09 43.28
CA VAL A 33 29.31 17.00 42.17
C VAL A 33 28.61 18.36 42.31
N LEU A 34 27.42 18.43 42.91
CA LEU A 34 26.74 19.71 43.17
C LEU A 34 27.54 20.59 44.14
N THR A 35 28.08 20.01 45.22
CA THR A 35 28.97 20.72 46.15
C THR A 35 30.25 21.22 45.47
N VAL A 36 30.78 20.43 44.53
CA VAL A 36 31.94 20.87 43.73
C VAL A 36 31.55 22.03 42.81
N ARG A 37 30.40 21.97 42.12
CA ARG A 37 29.89 23.05 41.28
C ARG A 37 29.59 24.33 42.06
N GLU A 38 29.11 24.23 43.29
CA GLU A 38 28.92 25.39 44.18
C GLU A 38 30.27 26.08 44.47
N LYS A 39 31.30 25.31 44.84
CA LYS A 39 32.66 25.84 45.04
C LYS A 39 33.25 26.44 43.76
N ILE A 40 33.02 25.83 42.60
CA ILE A 40 33.41 26.41 41.30
C ILE A 40 32.72 27.75 41.08
N ASN A 41 31.41 27.85 41.31
CA ASN A 41 30.67 29.09 41.14
C ASN A 41 31.14 30.19 42.10
N GLU A 42 31.55 29.84 43.31
CA GLU A 42 32.19 30.79 44.23
C GLU A 42 33.59 31.21 43.78
N ALA A 43 34.40 30.26 43.30
CA ALA A 43 35.74 30.54 42.79
C ALA A 43 35.74 31.37 41.49
N ILE A 44 34.73 31.19 40.62
CA ILE A 44 34.55 31.98 39.39
C ILE A 44 34.20 33.45 39.70
N LYS A 45 33.47 33.73 40.78
CA LYS A 45 33.15 35.13 41.17
C LYS A 45 34.38 35.95 41.52
N ASP A 46 35.49 35.28 41.87
CA ASP A 46 36.79 35.92 42.13
C ASP A 46 37.66 35.98 40.86
N MET A 47 37.12 35.70 39.65
CA MET A 47 37.84 35.93 38.38
C MET A 47 37.67 37.36 37.87
N PRO A 48 38.76 38.05 37.47
CA PRO A 48 38.68 39.37 36.84
C PRO A 48 38.08 39.30 35.41
N GLU A 49 37.34 40.34 35.01
CA GLU A 49 36.56 40.38 33.76
C GLU A 49 37.39 40.45 32.46
N ASP A 50 38.68 40.81 32.50
CA ASP A 50 39.51 40.99 31.29
C ASP A 50 40.31 39.72 30.93
N LYS A 51 40.10 39.21 29.71
CA LYS A 51 40.81 38.05 29.13
C LYS A 51 42.33 38.23 29.01
N ARG A 52 42.86 39.46 29.15
CA ARG A 52 44.31 39.71 29.20
C ARG A 52 44.92 39.38 30.57
N ILE A 53 44.10 39.32 31.63
CA ILE A 53 44.56 39.05 33.00
C ILE A 53 44.76 37.55 33.25
N THR A 54 44.04 36.65 32.54
CA THR A 54 44.23 35.19 32.67
C THR A 54 45.60 34.71 32.18
N ALA A 55 46.17 35.36 31.16
CA ALA A 55 47.55 35.10 30.71
C ALA A 55 48.59 35.64 31.72
N LEU A 56 48.33 36.81 32.31
CA LEU A 56 49.18 37.39 33.36
C LEU A 56 49.16 36.56 34.66
N LEU A 57 48.01 35.99 35.05
CA LEU A 57 47.88 35.17 36.27
C LEU A 57 48.61 33.82 36.21
N ALA A 58 48.81 33.26 35.01
CA ALA A 58 49.61 32.05 34.84
C ALA A 58 51.11 32.29 35.11
N GLU A 59 51.59 33.53 34.90
CA GLU A 59 52.99 33.90 35.10
C GLU A 59 53.27 34.52 36.48
N THR A 60 52.29 35.15 37.15
CA THR A 60 52.56 35.91 38.39
C THR A 60 52.18 35.26 39.74
N GLU A 61 51.53 34.10 39.80
CA GLU A 61 51.14 33.48 41.10
C GLU A 61 51.65 32.05 41.37
N MET A 62 52.58 31.52 40.56
CA MET A 62 53.16 30.18 40.79
C MET A 62 54.19 30.11 41.93
N SER A 63 54.70 31.23 42.46
CA SER A 63 55.92 31.24 43.29
C SER A 63 55.73 31.49 44.79
N SER A 64 54.51 31.65 45.30
CA SER A 64 54.28 31.86 46.74
C SER A 64 53.60 30.65 47.39
N LYS A 65 54.42 29.70 47.85
CA LYS A 65 54.01 28.62 48.76
C LYS A 65 54.50 28.96 50.17
N ASN A 66 53.69 28.69 51.20
CA ASN A 66 54.13 28.80 52.59
C ASN A 66 55.13 27.68 52.95
N LEU A 67 55.77 27.75 54.12
CA LEU A 67 56.74 26.76 54.62
C LEU A 67 56.21 25.31 54.68
N PHE A 68 54.90 25.10 54.54
CA PHE A 68 54.23 23.80 54.51
C PHE A 68 53.77 23.37 53.11
N GLY A 69 54.22 24.06 52.05
CA GLY A 69 53.96 23.68 50.65
C GLY A 69 52.58 24.07 50.10
N GLN A 70 51.78 24.86 50.84
CA GLN A 70 50.47 25.33 50.40
C GLN A 70 50.60 26.68 49.69
N TYR A 71 49.92 26.85 48.54
CA TYR A 71 49.85 28.13 47.82
C TYR A 71 49.32 29.24 48.71
N THR A 72 49.85 30.47 48.66
CA THR A 72 49.37 31.58 49.49
C THR A 72 48.18 32.32 48.85
N SER A 73 48.04 32.27 47.52
CA SER A 73 46.88 32.81 46.80
C SER A 73 45.61 32.04 47.17
N LYS A 74 44.58 32.76 47.60
CA LYS A 74 43.25 32.21 47.92
C LYS A 74 42.68 31.48 46.69
N ARG A 75 42.79 32.08 45.50
CA ARG A 75 42.32 31.52 44.23
C ARG A 75 42.96 30.17 43.92
N MET A 76 44.28 30.07 44.07
CA MET A 76 44.97 28.81 43.81
C MET A 76 44.62 27.74 44.86
N LYS A 77 44.41 28.12 46.12
CA LYS A 77 43.90 27.18 47.15
C LYS A 77 42.51 26.66 46.78
N ASP A 78 41.61 27.55 46.36
CA ASP A 78 40.23 27.20 46.03
C ASP A 78 40.18 26.27 44.81
N TRP A 79 40.94 26.55 43.74
CA TRP A 79 41.00 25.67 42.55
C TRP A 79 41.70 24.33 42.81
N VAL A 80 42.76 24.31 43.62
CA VAL A 80 43.41 23.05 44.04
C VAL A 80 42.46 22.22 44.91
N GLU A 81 41.66 22.85 45.76
CA GLU A 81 40.63 22.17 46.54
C GLU A 81 39.53 21.58 45.63
N ILE A 82 39.06 22.34 44.64
CA ILE A 82 38.09 21.87 43.64
C ILE A 82 38.62 20.64 42.89
N VAL A 83 39.87 20.66 42.42
CA VAL A 83 40.49 19.51 41.74
C VAL A 83 40.54 18.31 42.67
N LYS A 84 40.97 18.48 43.93
CA LYS A 84 40.98 17.39 44.92
C LYS A 84 39.60 16.81 45.17
N LEU A 85 38.55 17.64 45.19
CA LEU A 85 37.17 17.17 45.38
C LEU A 85 36.65 16.39 44.17
N TYR A 86 37.08 16.75 42.95
CA TYR A 86 36.77 16.00 41.74
C TYR A 86 37.49 14.65 41.68
N GLU A 87 38.77 14.62 42.02
CA GLU A 87 39.62 13.41 42.00
C GLU A 87 39.23 12.42 43.10
N LYS A 88 38.85 12.93 44.28
CA LYS A 88 38.37 12.09 45.39
C LYS A 88 37.17 11.27 44.94
N ASP A 89 37.26 9.95 45.07
CA ASP A 89 36.21 9.00 44.66
C ASP A 89 35.81 9.09 43.16
N ASN A 90 36.68 9.66 42.30
CA ASN A 90 36.48 9.80 40.85
C ASN A 90 35.18 10.51 40.44
N ILE A 91 34.78 11.57 41.17
CA ILE A 91 33.55 12.33 40.86
C ILE A 91 33.59 12.93 39.45
N TYR A 92 34.77 13.32 38.96
CA TYR A 92 34.95 13.81 37.59
C TYR A 92 34.45 12.79 36.55
N LEU A 93 34.74 11.49 36.76
CA LEU A 93 34.36 10.41 35.85
C LEU A 93 32.84 10.23 35.79
N GLY A 94 32.16 10.40 36.92
CA GLY A 94 30.70 10.40 36.99
C GLY A 94 30.07 11.58 36.23
N GLU A 95 30.65 12.77 36.33
CA GLU A 95 30.15 13.95 35.62
C GLU A 95 30.37 13.86 34.10
N VAL A 96 31.56 13.46 33.65
CA VAL A 96 31.84 13.31 32.21
C VAL A 96 31.07 12.14 31.59
N GLY A 97 30.88 11.03 32.32
CA GLY A 97 30.04 9.91 31.89
C GLY A 97 28.58 10.32 31.72
N SER A 98 28.05 11.12 32.65
CA SER A 98 26.70 11.69 32.55
C SER A 98 26.58 12.72 31.42
N LEU A 99 27.61 13.54 31.20
CA LEU A 99 27.65 14.52 30.10
C LEU A 99 27.69 13.85 28.73
N LEU A 100 28.50 12.79 28.57
CA LEU A 100 28.55 12.00 27.33
C LEU A 100 27.18 11.36 27.05
N LEU A 101 26.56 10.76 28.08
CA LEU A 101 25.22 10.19 27.98
C LEU A 101 24.19 11.25 27.55
N ARG A 102 24.28 12.46 28.11
CA ARG A 102 23.39 13.57 27.74
C ARG A 102 23.58 13.99 26.30
N ASN A 103 24.84 14.14 25.87
CA ASN A 103 25.15 14.55 24.50
C ASN A 103 24.69 13.51 23.47
N VAL A 104 24.94 12.23 23.73
CA VAL A 104 24.60 11.12 22.83
C VAL A 104 23.09 10.89 22.77
N ASN A 105 22.38 10.94 23.92
CA ASN A 105 20.96 10.60 23.97
C ASN A 105 20.02 11.78 23.69
N TYR A 106 20.45 13.02 23.93
CA TYR A 106 19.55 14.19 23.87
C TYR A 106 20.07 15.29 22.95
N GLU A 107 21.28 15.82 23.18
CA GLU A 107 21.74 17.04 22.49
C GLU A 107 22.05 16.82 21.00
N VAL A 108 22.83 15.78 20.67
CA VAL A 108 23.14 15.43 19.28
C VAL A 108 21.86 15.07 18.51
N PRO A 109 20.96 14.20 19.03
CA PRO A 109 19.68 13.94 18.39
C PRO A 109 18.81 15.19 18.21
N ALA A 110 18.77 16.10 19.19
CA ALA A 110 17.98 17.33 19.11
C ALA A 110 18.47 18.26 17.99
N LEU A 111 19.79 18.50 17.91
CA LEU A 111 20.36 19.33 16.84
C LEU A 111 20.24 18.67 15.46
N ARG A 112 20.42 17.34 15.36
CA ARG A 112 20.15 16.60 14.13
C ARG A 112 18.69 16.76 13.70
N LYS A 113 17.75 16.67 14.63
CA LYS A 113 16.32 16.85 14.38
C LYS A 113 16.00 18.25 13.86
N LEU A 114 16.65 19.30 14.38
CA LEU A 114 16.47 20.67 13.89
C LEU A 114 17.02 20.84 12.46
N ILE A 115 18.19 20.27 12.15
CA ILE A 115 18.75 20.29 10.79
C ILE A 115 17.85 19.50 9.83
N THR A 116 17.41 18.31 10.23
CA THR A 116 16.47 17.52 9.44
C THR A 116 15.18 18.29 9.22
N LYS A 117 14.63 18.97 10.24
CA LYS A 117 13.44 19.83 10.10
C LYS A 117 13.68 20.95 9.07
N ALA A 118 14.82 21.62 9.10
CA ALA A 118 15.16 22.66 8.13
C ALA A 118 15.31 22.12 6.70
N ILE A 119 15.93 20.94 6.52
CA ILE A 119 16.05 20.28 5.22
C ILE A 119 14.70 19.80 4.71
N THR A 120 13.86 19.23 5.58
CA THR A 120 12.50 18.82 5.24
C THR A 120 11.66 20.02 4.83
N LEU A 121 11.67 21.11 5.59
CA LEU A 121 10.98 22.34 5.24
C LEU A 121 11.48 22.91 3.91
N LYS A 122 12.80 22.91 3.65
CA LYS A 122 13.34 23.33 2.37
C LYS A 122 12.80 22.47 1.21
N ASN A 123 12.87 21.15 1.34
CA ASN A 123 12.43 20.25 0.29
C ASN A 123 10.92 20.33 0.06
N GLU A 124 10.12 20.44 1.13
CA GLU A 124 8.71 20.81 1.03
C GLU A 124 8.64 22.12 0.25
N TYR A 125 9.25 23.22 0.72
CA TYR A 125 9.21 24.51 0.02
C TYR A 125 9.66 24.48 -1.46
N ASP A 126 10.54 23.56 -1.86
CA ASP A 126 10.95 23.35 -3.24
C ASP A 126 9.86 22.71 -4.09
N LYS A 127 9.23 21.63 -3.63
CA LYS A 127 8.25 20.93 -4.46
C LYS A 127 6.84 21.48 -4.37
N LYS A 128 6.38 22.04 -3.23
CA LYS A 128 6.60 23.44 -2.94
C LYS A 128 6.53 24.27 -4.22
N GLU A 129 7.21 25.38 -4.35
CA GLU A 129 7.13 26.33 -5.49
C GLU A 129 6.64 25.85 -6.91
N VAL A 130 7.08 24.68 -7.37
CA VAL A 130 6.66 24.04 -8.64
C VAL A 130 5.18 23.57 -8.64
N GLY A 131 4.62 23.18 -7.49
CA GLY A 131 3.22 22.77 -7.36
C GLY A 131 2.23 23.90 -7.62
N TYR A 132 2.46 25.10 -7.05
CA TYR A 132 1.65 26.27 -7.36
C TYR A 132 1.81 26.73 -8.80
N GLU A 133 3.02 26.59 -9.38
CA GLU A 133 3.25 26.88 -10.79
C GLU A 133 2.43 25.96 -11.71
N LYS A 134 2.49 24.64 -11.51
CA LYS A 134 1.70 23.69 -12.30
C LYS A 134 0.19 23.89 -12.11
N ASN A 135 -0.25 24.19 -10.90
CA ASN A 135 -1.66 24.43 -10.61
C ASN A 135 -2.14 25.73 -11.25
N ALA A 136 -1.36 26.81 -11.20
CA ALA A 136 -1.66 28.04 -11.92
C ALA A 136 -1.78 27.75 -13.43
N ASP A 137 -0.80 27.08 -14.02
CA ASP A 137 -0.81 26.71 -15.44
C ASP A 137 -2.01 25.83 -15.82
N SER A 138 -2.47 24.95 -14.93
CA SER A 138 -3.66 24.13 -15.16
C SER A 138 -4.94 24.96 -15.10
N ILE A 139 -5.10 25.79 -14.06
CA ILE A 139 -6.29 26.63 -13.87
C ILE A 139 -6.48 27.58 -15.07
N ILE A 140 -5.40 28.18 -15.57
CA ILE A 140 -5.48 29.09 -16.72
C ILE A 140 -5.78 28.34 -18.03
N ARG A 141 -5.24 27.12 -18.21
CA ARG A 141 -5.59 26.25 -19.36
C ARG A 141 -7.05 25.84 -19.34
N ASP A 142 -7.57 25.44 -18.17
CA ASP A 142 -8.97 25.06 -18.00
C ASP A 142 -9.91 26.24 -18.22
N PHE A 143 -9.55 27.43 -17.74
CA PHE A 143 -10.29 28.65 -18.03
C PHE A 143 -10.37 28.90 -19.54
N ASN A 144 -9.23 28.90 -20.23
CA ASN A 144 -9.16 29.11 -21.67
C ASN A 144 -9.95 28.06 -22.47
N SER A 145 -9.86 26.79 -22.08
CA SER A 145 -10.63 25.70 -22.70
C SER A 145 -12.14 25.87 -22.51
N THR A 146 -12.56 26.25 -21.30
CA THR A 146 -13.99 26.48 -20.98
C THR A 146 -14.53 27.68 -21.77
N CYS A 147 -13.77 28.76 -21.89
CA CYS A 147 -14.14 29.91 -22.74
C CYS A 147 -14.28 29.51 -24.21
N LYS A 148 -13.34 28.70 -24.73
CA LYS A 148 -13.38 28.20 -26.11
C LYS A 148 -14.62 27.32 -26.39
N SER A 149 -14.99 26.41 -25.47
CA SER A 149 -16.18 25.56 -25.63
C SER A 149 -17.50 26.33 -25.56
N LEU A 150 -17.52 27.45 -24.82
CA LEU A 150 -18.67 28.35 -24.71
C LEU A 150 -18.72 29.39 -25.83
N GLY A 151 -17.73 29.43 -26.73
CA GLY A 151 -17.68 30.37 -27.85
C GLY A 151 -17.43 31.83 -27.41
N ILE A 152 -16.85 32.03 -26.22
CA ILE A 152 -16.58 33.34 -25.62
C ILE A 152 -15.07 33.62 -25.55
N LYS A 153 -14.68 34.89 -25.52
CA LYS A 153 -13.28 35.32 -25.36
C LYS A 153 -12.86 35.34 -23.89
N GLY A 154 -13.82 35.45 -22.97
CA GLY A 154 -13.56 35.47 -21.53
C GLY A 154 -13.25 36.86 -20.97
N SER A 155 -13.39 37.92 -21.78
CA SER A 155 -13.16 39.32 -21.37
C SER A 155 -14.37 39.96 -20.68
N LYS A 156 -15.57 39.74 -21.21
CA LYS A 156 -16.84 40.23 -20.65
C LYS A 156 -17.82 39.06 -20.53
N ILE A 157 -17.52 38.17 -19.58
CA ILE A 157 -18.04 36.80 -19.52
C ILE A 157 -19.58 36.76 -19.56
N LYS A 158 -20.28 37.57 -18.73
CA LYS A 158 -21.76 37.57 -18.70
C LYS A 158 -22.37 38.04 -20.01
N LYS A 159 -21.84 39.14 -20.56
CA LYS A 159 -22.33 39.72 -21.83
C LYS A 159 -22.12 38.76 -23.01
N GLU A 160 -20.93 38.18 -23.11
CA GLU A 160 -20.57 37.24 -24.19
C GLU A 160 -21.45 35.97 -24.12
N LEU A 161 -21.76 35.46 -22.91
CA LEU A 161 -22.65 34.31 -22.72
C LEU A 161 -24.12 34.60 -23.11
N ALA A 162 -24.63 35.79 -22.76
CA ALA A 162 -25.99 36.20 -23.10
C ALA A 162 -26.16 36.38 -24.62
N GLU A 163 -25.19 37.02 -25.28
CA GLU A 163 -25.17 37.17 -26.74
C GLU A 163 -25.18 35.80 -27.43
N LYS A 164 -24.38 34.84 -26.94
CA LYS A 164 -24.33 33.48 -27.50
C LYS A 164 -25.58 32.64 -27.24
N ALA A 165 -26.22 32.77 -26.07
CA ALA A 165 -27.46 32.07 -25.79
C ALA A 165 -28.63 32.53 -26.67
N SER A 166 -28.57 33.75 -27.23
CA SER A 166 -29.60 34.26 -28.16
C SER A 166 -29.68 33.50 -29.49
N GLU A 167 -28.63 32.74 -29.85
CA GLU A 167 -28.59 31.87 -31.04
C GLU A 167 -29.37 30.55 -30.83
N PHE A 168 -29.75 30.22 -29.59
CA PHE A 168 -30.36 28.94 -29.21
C PHE A 168 -31.73 28.64 -29.85
N PRO A 169 -32.68 29.58 -29.96
CA PRO A 169 -33.96 29.31 -30.63
C PRO A 169 -33.79 28.86 -32.08
N GLN A 170 -32.81 29.43 -32.81
CA GLN A 170 -32.50 29.03 -34.17
C GLN A 170 -31.96 27.59 -34.21
N MET A 171 -31.12 27.21 -33.25
CA MET A 171 -30.63 25.83 -33.10
C MET A 171 -31.78 24.84 -32.86
N CYS A 172 -32.78 25.20 -32.07
CA CYS A 172 -33.98 24.38 -31.87
C CYS A 172 -34.79 24.20 -33.17
N GLU A 173 -34.91 25.24 -34.00
CA GLU A 173 -35.58 25.13 -35.30
C GLU A 173 -34.82 24.22 -36.28
N GLU A 174 -33.48 24.23 -36.23
CA GLU A 174 -32.65 23.31 -37.02
C GLU A 174 -32.85 21.86 -36.57
N ILE A 175 -32.85 21.59 -35.25
CA ILE A 175 -33.14 20.27 -34.69
C ILE A 175 -34.55 19.80 -35.10
N ALA A 176 -35.55 20.68 -35.09
CA ALA A 176 -36.90 20.31 -35.51
C ALA A 176 -36.99 19.97 -37.01
N LYS A 177 -36.21 20.63 -37.86
CA LYS A 177 -36.08 20.26 -39.28
C LYS A 177 -35.44 18.88 -39.43
N GLU A 178 -34.41 18.57 -38.63
CA GLU A 178 -33.78 17.25 -38.62
C GLU A 178 -34.75 16.16 -38.15
N ILE A 179 -35.55 16.42 -37.10
CA ILE A 179 -36.57 15.50 -36.58
C ILE A 179 -37.59 15.10 -37.66
N ARG A 180 -37.95 15.99 -38.58
CA ARG A 180 -38.87 15.65 -39.70
C ARG A 180 -38.35 14.52 -40.58
N ASN A 181 -37.03 14.35 -40.69
CA ASN A 181 -36.42 13.27 -41.46
C ASN A 181 -36.64 11.89 -40.80
N LEU A 182 -37.08 11.85 -39.53
CA LEU A 182 -37.40 10.62 -38.81
C LEU A 182 -38.77 10.05 -39.18
N LYS A 183 -39.57 10.73 -40.01
CA LYS A 183 -40.94 10.32 -40.36
C LYS A 183 -41.03 8.86 -40.82
N LEU A 184 -40.12 8.43 -41.68
CA LEU A 184 -40.10 7.07 -42.21
C LEU A 184 -39.76 6.05 -41.13
N ALA A 185 -38.74 6.33 -40.32
CA ALA A 185 -38.30 5.48 -39.21
C ALA A 185 -39.39 5.36 -38.13
N ALA A 186 -39.99 6.48 -37.72
CA ALA A 186 -41.08 6.51 -36.76
C ALA A 186 -42.31 5.72 -37.27
N SER A 187 -42.69 5.93 -38.54
CA SER A 187 -43.79 5.16 -39.16
C SER A 187 -43.51 3.66 -39.13
N PHE A 188 -42.30 3.24 -39.48
CA PHE A 188 -41.90 1.83 -39.45
C PHE A 188 -42.00 1.24 -38.03
N TYR A 189 -41.52 1.96 -37.01
CA TYR A 189 -41.64 1.54 -35.61
C TYR A 189 -43.09 1.40 -35.15
N ILE A 190 -43.93 2.40 -35.42
CA ILE A 190 -45.33 2.42 -34.98
C ILE A 190 -46.09 1.23 -35.56
N HIS A 191 -45.93 0.96 -36.87
CA HIS A 191 -46.60 -0.18 -37.51
C HIS A 191 -46.11 -1.52 -36.94
N ALA A 192 -44.80 -1.65 -36.65
CA ALA A 192 -44.24 -2.85 -36.04
C ALA A 192 -44.81 -3.07 -34.63
N VAL A 193 -44.82 -2.04 -33.77
CA VAL A 193 -45.33 -2.13 -32.39
C VAL A 193 -46.83 -2.42 -32.35
N GLN A 194 -47.62 -1.73 -33.17
CA GLN A 194 -49.08 -1.94 -33.23
C GLN A 194 -49.46 -3.32 -33.76
N SER A 195 -48.62 -3.94 -34.59
CA SER A 195 -48.86 -5.30 -35.07
C SER A 195 -48.58 -6.39 -34.04
N ILE A 196 -47.75 -6.10 -33.04
CA ILE A 196 -47.30 -7.08 -32.01
C ILE A 196 -48.07 -6.89 -30.69
N LEU A 197 -48.42 -5.66 -30.34
CA LEU A 197 -49.03 -5.30 -29.06
C LEU A 197 -50.42 -4.68 -29.28
N ASP A 198 -51.47 -5.38 -28.84
CA ASP A 198 -52.86 -4.88 -28.82
C ASP A 198 -53.03 -3.83 -27.70
N THR A 199 -52.39 -2.67 -27.89
CA THR A 199 -52.33 -1.59 -26.90
C THR A 199 -53.03 -0.34 -27.43
N LYS A 200 -53.86 0.27 -26.58
CA LYS A 200 -54.53 1.56 -26.84
C LYS A 200 -53.60 2.78 -26.70
N LYS A 201 -52.28 2.58 -26.52
CA LYS A 201 -51.30 3.67 -26.35
C LYS A 201 -50.69 4.02 -27.71
N HIS A 202 -50.54 5.31 -27.99
CA HIS A 202 -49.88 5.81 -29.20
C HIS A 202 -48.36 5.93 -28.94
N PRO A 203 -47.50 5.04 -29.48
CA PRO A 203 -46.05 5.12 -29.27
C PRO A 203 -45.48 6.38 -29.95
N LEU A 204 -44.46 7.00 -29.36
CA LEU A 204 -43.76 8.19 -29.89
C LEU A 204 -44.65 9.43 -30.09
N GLU A 205 -45.64 9.68 -29.22
CA GLU A 205 -46.66 10.73 -29.40
C GLU A 205 -46.07 12.14 -29.59
N ILE A 206 -45.07 12.53 -28.78
CA ILE A 206 -44.45 13.85 -28.87
C ILE A 206 -43.52 13.96 -30.09
N LEU A 207 -42.77 12.91 -30.40
CA LEU A 207 -41.92 12.86 -31.59
C LEU A 207 -42.76 12.96 -32.87
N GLN A 208 -43.88 12.23 -32.97
CA GLN A 208 -44.82 12.35 -34.09
C GLN A 208 -45.38 13.75 -34.23
N TYR A 209 -45.76 14.37 -33.11
CA TYR A 209 -46.28 15.73 -33.12
C TYR A 209 -45.24 16.73 -33.68
N VAL A 210 -43.97 16.64 -33.28
CA VAL A 210 -42.90 17.50 -33.79
C VAL A 210 -42.60 17.23 -35.26
N ILE A 211 -42.68 15.98 -35.72
CA ILE A 211 -42.55 15.62 -37.15
C ILE A 211 -43.62 16.33 -37.99
N GLU A 212 -44.85 16.40 -37.50
CA GLU A 212 -45.98 17.00 -38.24
C GLU A 212 -46.05 18.52 -38.11
N ASN A 213 -45.83 19.04 -36.90
CA ASN A 213 -46.12 20.43 -36.55
C ASN A 213 -44.87 21.30 -36.34
N GLY A 214 -43.68 20.71 -36.26
CA GLY A 214 -42.43 21.41 -35.94
C GLY A 214 -42.29 21.79 -34.46
N ASN A 215 -41.36 22.70 -34.17
CA ASN A 215 -41.05 23.18 -32.82
C ASN A 215 -42.07 24.22 -32.33
N THR A 216 -43.28 23.77 -31.98
CA THR A 216 -44.31 24.67 -31.44
C THR A 216 -44.11 24.94 -29.94
N THR A 217 -44.98 25.73 -29.32
CA THR A 217 -44.97 25.91 -27.86
C THR A 217 -45.48 24.67 -27.13
N VAL A 218 -45.01 24.45 -25.90
CA VAL A 218 -45.52 23.39 -25.02
C VAL A 218 -47.04 23.53 -24.83
N TYR A 219 -47.55 24.77 -24.71
CA TYR A 219 -48.99 25.06 -24.71
C TYR A 219 -49.72 24.46 -25.93
N GLN A 220 -49.19 24.69 -27.13
CA GLN A 220 -49.84 24.23 -28.37
C GLN A 220 -49.87 22.70 -28.46
N TRP A 221 -48.82 22.02 -27.98
CA TRP A 221 -48.78 20.56 -27.93
C TRP A 221 -49.74 19.98 -26.89
N LYS A 222 -49.80 20.56 -25.69
CA LYS A 222 -50.58 20.08 -24.55
C LYS A 222 -52.09 20.32 -24.74
N TYR A 223 -52.47 21.50 -25.22
CA TYR A 223 -53.88 21.90 -25.35
C TYR A 223 -54.43 21.82 -26.78
N LYS A 224 -53.60 21.43 -27.76
CA LYS A 224 -53.93 21.34 -29.19
C LYS A 224 -54.53 22.64 -29.77
N LYS A 225 -54.21 23.80 -29.17
CA LYS A 225 -54.66 25.14 -29.57
C LYS A 225 -53.49 26.11 -29.64
N ILE A 226 -53.46 26.96 -30.65
CA ILE A 226 -52.44 28.01 -30.78
C ILE A 226 -52.73 29.09 -29.71
N PRO A 227 -51.77 29.45 -28.84
CA PRO A 227 -51.96 30.52 -27.87
C PRO A 227 -52.13 31.86 -28.57
N SER A 228 -53.02 32.72 -28.07
CA SER A 228 -53.25 34.07 -28.61
C SER A 228 -52.13 35.07 -28.27
N SER A 229 -51.33 34.81 -27.23
CA SER A 229 -50.06 35.51 -26.97
C SER A 229 -49.12 34.64 -26.12
N ILE A 230 -47.81 34.89 -26.22
CA ILE A 230 -46.75 34.20 -25.46
C ILE A 230 -46.08 35.23 -24.56
N LYS A 231 -46.07 35.02 -23.24
CA LYS A 231 -45.27 35.86 -22.32
C LYS A 231 -43.88 35.23 -22.15
N ALA A 232 -42.94 35.63 -22.98
CA ALA A 232 -41.56 35.16 -22.91
C ALA A 232 -40.82 35.72 -21.69
N VAL A 233 -40.02 34.89 -21.02
CA VAL A 233 -39.05 35.33 -19.99
C VAL A 233 -37.96 36.13 -20.72
N THR A 234 -37.84 37.42 -20.42
CA THR A 234 -36.78 38.27 -20.99
C THR A 234 -35.55 38.17 -20.10
N LEU A 235 -34.40 37.80 -20.66
CA LEU A 235 -33.12 37.81 -19.94
C LEU A 235 -32.79 39.25 -19.54
N LEU A 236 -32.87 39.58 -18.24
CA LEU A 236 -32.32 40.85 -17.74
C LEU A 236 -30.81 40.66 -17.57
N VAL A 237 -30.03 41.35 -18.38
CA VAL A 237 -28.58 41.46 -18.22
C VAL A 237 -28.32 42.88 -17.70
N ASP A 238 -27.97 43.01 -16.42
CA ASP A 238 -27.59 44.31 -15.87
C ASP A 238 -26.30 44.80 -16.55
N GLU A 239 -26.28 46.04 -17.04
CA GLU A 239 -25.14 46.66 -17.75
C GLU A 239 -23.96 47.03 -16.82
N ALA A 240 -23.98 46.63 -15.56
CA ALA A 240 -22.91 46.88 -14.60
C ALA A 240 -21.90 45.72 -14.56
N ASP A 241 -21.09 45.56 -15.61
CA ASP A 241 -19.77 44.94 -15.48
C ASP A 241 -18.74 46.09 -15.56
N ASP A 242 -17.82 46.09 -14.59
CA ASP A 242 -16.67 46.99 -14.37
C ASP A 242 -16.92 48.18 -13.39
N ASP A 243 -16.77 47.95 -12.08
CA ASP A 243 -15.74 48.62 -11.25
C ASP A 243 -15.84 48.28 -9.75
N ASP A 244 -14.67 48.20 -9.12
CA ASP A 244 -14.36 48.19 -7.68
C ASP A 244 -14.85 47.02 -6.80
N ASP A 245 -13.92 46.09 -6.51
CA ASP A 245 -13.68 45.76 -5.10
C ASP A 245 -12.19 45.43 -4.85
N LYS A 246 -11.39 46.49 -4.73
CA LYS A 246 -10.12 46.48 -4.00
C LYS A 246 -10.40 46.98 -2.58
N ASN A 247 -10.62 46.07 -1.60
CA ASN A 247 -10.05 46.12 -0.24
C ASN A 247 -10.77 45.19 0.78
N GLY A 248 -9.98 44.28 1.38
CA GLY A 248 -10.15 43.72 2.74
C GLY A 248 -11.25 42.66 2.90
N ASP A 249 -11.04 41.48 3.49
CA ASP A 249 -10.23 41.18 4.66
C ASP A 249 -9.72 39.72 4.64
N SER A 250 -8.69 39.51 5.43
CA SER A 250 -7.90 38.30 5.63
C SER A 250 -8.69 37.06 6.06
N ASP A 251 -8.62 36.00 5.26
CA ASP A 251 -8.72 34.62 5.75
C ASP A 251 -7.50 33.83 5.27
N VAL A 252 -6.85 33.22 6.25
CA VAL A 252 -5.52 32.62 6.20
C VAL A 252 -5.43 31.58 5.08
N ILE A 253 -4.58 31.86 4.10
CA ILE A 253 -4.31 30.97 2.98
C ILE A 253 -3.26 29.94 3.42
N ASP A 254 -3.70 28.69 3.52
CA ASP A 254 -2.87 27.52 3.84
C ASP A 254 -2.10 27.08 2.59
N PHE A 255 -0.78 27.23 2.64
CA PHE A 255 0.12 26.95 1.54
C PHE A 255 0.85 25.59 1.71
N GLY A 256 0.21 24.50 1.25
CA GLY A 256 0.78 23.16 1.05
C GLY A 256 0.92 22.77 -0.43
N GLU A 257 2.04 22.15 -0.82
CA GLU A 257 2.53 22.04 -2.20
C GLU A 257 3.52 20.80 -2.22
N ASP A 258 3.65 20.01 -3.32
CA ASP A 258 4.78 19.06 -3.58
C ASP A 258 4.75 18.24 -4.91
N THR A 259 5.51 18.67 -5.92
CA THR A 259 6.00 17.95 -7.12
C THR A 259 7.24 17.07 -6.86
N THR A 260 6.96 15.85 -6.45
CA THR A 260 7.40 14.71 -7.25
C THR A 260 6.15 14.29 -8.03
N GLU A 261 6.20 13.60 -9.17
CA GLU A 261 5.01 12.82 -9.56
C GLU A 261 4.89 11.63 -8.58
N GLN A 262 4.72 11.94 -7.29
CA GLN A 262 3.92 11.16 -6.37
C GLN A 262 2.54 11.18 -6.99
N ILE A 263 2.16 10.07 -7.61
CA ILE A 263 0.79 9.84 -7.97
C ILE A 263 0.03 9.80 -6.64
N ASN A 264 -0.71 10.87 -6.36
CA ASN A 264 -1.65 10.88 -5.26
C ASN A 264 -2.84 9.98 -5.67
N PHE A 265 -2.99 8.84 -5.00
CA PHE A 265 -4.03 7.85 -5.26
C PHE A 265 -5.19 7.93 -4.25
N ASP A 266 -5.37 9.08 -3.59
CA ASP A 266 -6.51 9.30 -2.68
C ASP A 266 -7.81 9.41 -3.52
N ASP A 267 -8.33 8.26 -3.96
CA ASP A 267 -9.75 8.07 -4.24
C ASP A 267 -10.43 7.75 -2.90
N ASP A 268 -11.44 8.52 -2.53
CA ASP A 268 -12.30 8.22 -1.37
C ASP A 268 -12.91 6.82 -1.50
N ILE A 269 -12.74 6.02 -0.44
CA ILE A 269 -13.34 4.69 -0.33
C ILE A 269 -14.80 4.86 0.09
N ASP A 270 -15.70 4.89 -0.87
CA ASP A 270 -17.15 4.84 -0.64
C ASP A 270 -17.56 3.44 -0.16
N TRP A 271 -17.88 3.34 1.13
CA TRP A 271 -18.61 2.20 1.67
C TRP A 271 -20.09 2.52 1.54
N GLY A 272 -20.74 2.00 0.50
CA GLY A 272 -22.17 2.21 0.22
C GLY A 272 -23.09 2.01 1.44
N ILE A 273 -23.23 3.06 2.23
CA ILE A 273 -24.18 3.21 3.31
C ILE A 273 -25.18 4.26 2.80
N SER A 274 -26.24 3.75 2.18
CA SER A 274 -27.42 4.55 1.85
C SER A 274 -28.09 4.97 3.17
N THR A 275 -27.84 6.19 3.62
CA THR A 275 -28.79 6.90 4.49
C THR A 275 -29.70 7.68 3.57
N VAL A 276 -30.89 7.12 3.37
CA VAL A 276 -31.95 7.74 2.58
C VAL A 276 -32.54 8.85 3.44
N GLU A 277 -32.24 10.10 3.10
CA GLU A 277 -33.04 11.26 3.53
C GLU A 277 -33.86 11.72 2.32
N GLU A 278 -35.12 11.28 2.28
CA GLU A 278 -36.14 11.80 1.37
C GLU A 278 -36.52 13.23 1.80
N GLN A 279 -36.32 14.20 0.92
CA GLN A 279 -36.99 15.51 1.01
C GLN A 279 -38.11 15.54 -0.03
N GLU A 280 -39.35 15.38 0.44
CA GLU A 280 -40.57 15.65 -0.32
C GLU A 280 -40.64 17.14 -0.69
N ARG A 281 -40.93 17.46 -1.96
CA ARG A 281 -41.40 18.80 -2.36
C ARG A 281 -42.88 18.70 -2.68
N GLU A 282 -43.68 19.35 -1.85
CA GLU A 282 -45.11 19.58 -2.07
C GLU A 282 -45.30 20.52 -3.27
N GLN A 283 -46.19 20.17 -4.20
CA GLN A 283 -46.70 21.07 -5.24
C GLN A 283 -48.17 21.40 -4.93
N GLU A 284 -48.43 22.67 -4.62
CA GLU A 284 -49.76 23.26 -4.60
C GLU A 284 -50.21 23.53 -6.04
N HIS A 285 -51.35 22.95 -6.44
CA HIS A 285 -52.05 23.29 -7.68
C HIS A 285 -53.24 24.22 -7.35
N GLU A 286 -53.13 25.50 -7.68
CA GLU A 286 -54.29 26.37 -7.88
C GLU A 286 -54.62 26.46 -9.37
N ILE A 287 -55.86 26.14 -9.72
CA ILE A 287 -56.43 26.27 -11.07
C ILE A 287 -57.20 27.59 -11.08
N GLU A 288 -56.71 28.59 -11.82
CA GLU A 288 -57.54 29.73 -12.25
C GLU A 288 -57.80 29.64 -13.76
N GLU A 289 -59.08 29.61 -14.09
CA GLU A 289 -59.63 29.66 -15.44
C GLU A 289 -59.41 31.04 -16.06
N ASP A 290 -59.13 31.03 -17.37
CA ASP A 290 -59.31 32.12 -18.34
C ASP A 290 -58.06 32.93 -18.71
N LYS A 291 -57.32 32.42 -19.71
CA LYS A 291 -56.72 33.18 -20.83
C LYS A 291 -56.01 32.23 -21.79
N ASN A 292 -56.31 32.33 -23.09
CA ASN A 292 -55.62 31.61 -24.17
C ASN A 292 -54.15 32.08 -24.34
N ILE A 293 -53.39 32.26 -23.27
CA ILE A 293 -52.06 32.87 -23.21
C ILE A 293 -51.08 31.82 -22.66
N ALA A 294 -49.98 31.57 -23.36
CA ALA A 294 -48.94 30.68 -22.87
C ALA A 294 -48.06 31.43 -21.83
N THR A 295 -48.01 30.92 -20.60
CA THR A 295 -47.25 31.49 -19.47
C THR A 295 -46.49 30.40 -18.72
N GLY A 296 -45.38 30.74 -18.05
CA GLY A 296 -44.57 29.74 -17.33
C GLY A 296 -43.99 28.69 -18.28
N ASP A 297 -43.99 27.42 -17.86
CA ASP A 297 -43.45 26.30 -18.65
C ASP A 297 -44.12 26.16 -20.03
N ASP A 298 -45.41 26.49 -20.12
CA ASP A 298 -46.20 26.42 -21.36
C ASP A 298 -45.75 27.46 -22.42
N ALA A 299 -45.01 28.50 -22.03
CA ALA A 299 -44.48 29.53 -22.93
C ALA A 299 -43.22 29.11 -23.70
N HIS A 300 -42.51 28.07 -23.24
CA HIS A 300 -41.34 27.54 -23.93
C HIS A 300 -41.72 26.77 -25.20
N THR A 301 -40.78 26.68 -26.15
CA THR A 301 -40.91 25.76 -27.28
C THR A 301 -40.65 24.33 -26.83
N ILE A 302 -41.20 23.34 -27.53
CA ILE A 302 -41.06 21.92 -27.19
C ILE A 302 -39.58 21.49 -27.06
N LEU A 303 -38.69 21.99 -27.93
CA LEU A 303 -37.25 21.71 -27.86
C LEU A 303 -36.48 22.65 -26.93
N GLY A 304 -37.10 23.78 -26.55
CA GLY A 304 -36.57 24.78 -25.63
C GLY A 304 -37.02 24.60 -24.18
N TYR A 305 -37.79 23.56 -23.88
CA TYR A 305 -38.19 23.17 -22.53
C TYR A 305 -37.56 21.82 -22.16
N PRO A 306 -36.86 21.70 -21.00
CA PRO A 306 -36.09 20.50 -20.66
C PRO A 306 -36.90 19.21 -20.63
N ASP A 307 -38.11 19.21 -20.07
CA ASP A 307 -38.88 17.96 -19.91
C ASP A 307 -39.35 17.42 -21.25
N THR A 308 -39.93 18.26 -22.11
CA THR A 308 -40.38 17.84 -23.44
C THR A 308 -39.20 17.50 -24.36
N ARG A 309 -38.07 18.17 -24.22
CA ARG A 309 -36.82 17.81 -24.91
C ARG A 309 -36.32 16.43 -24.48
N ASN A 310 -36.40 16.09 -23.19
CA ASN A 310 -36.02 14.77 -22.67
C ASN A 310 -36.98 13.67 -23.15
N LEU A 311 -38.28 13.95 -23.23
CA LEU A 311 -39.25 13.01 -23.82
C LEU A 311 -38.91 12.69 -25.28
N ILE A 312 -38.56 13.71 -26.08
CA ILE A 312 -38.12 13.52 -27.47
C ILE A 312 -36.81 12.72 -27.53
N LEU A 313 -35.86 12.99 -26.64
CA LEU A 313 -34.60 12.24 -26.59
C LEU A 313 -34.85 10.75 -26.28
N ASN A 314 -35.76 10.45 -25.36
CA ASN A 314 -36.17 9.07 -25.05
C ASN A 314 -36.80 8.39 -26.26
N ASP A 315 -37.74 9.05 -26.94
CA ASP A 315 -38.37 8.55 -28.18
C ASP A 315 -37.32 8.26 -29.28
N VAL A 316 -36.31 9.13 -29.42
CA VAL A 316 -35.21 8.96 -30.39
C VAL A 316 -34.29 7.78 -30.00
N LEU A 317 -34.00 7.59 -28.72
CA LEU A 317 -33.20 6.46 -28.23
C LEU A 317 -33.94 5.12 -28.40
N GLU A 318 -35.25 5.11 -28.16
CA GLU A 318 -36.12 3.96 -28.40
C GLU A 318 -36.09 3.57 -29.90
N LEU A 319 -36.25 4.56 -30.78
CA LEU A 319 -36.19 4.36 -32.23
C LEU A 319 -34.80 3.89 -32.73
N GLU A 320 -33.72 4.44 -32.18
CA GLU A 320 -32.34 4.03 -32.50
C GLU A 320 -32.11 2.56 -32.13
N THR A 321 -32.57 2.17 -30.94
CA THR A 321 -32.40 0.82 -30.42
C THR A 321 -33.16 -0.19 -31.27
N PHE A 322 -34.43 0.12 -31.58
CA PHE A 322 -35.25 -0.74 -32.45
C PHE A 322 -34.60 -0.99 -33.81
N LEU A 323 -34.14 0.06 -34.50
CA LEU A 323 -33.51 -0.08 -35.82
C LEU A 323 -32.21 -0.89 -35.75
N LYS A 324 -31.36 -0.68 -34.72
CA LYS A 324 -30.12 -1.45 -34.55
C LYS A 324 -30.39 -2.93 -34.32
N VAL A 325 -31.39 -3.27 -33.51
CA VAL A 325 -31.79 -4.67 -33.27
C VAL A 325 -32.26 -5.31 -34.59
N ARG A 326 -33.12 -4.64 -35.36
CA ARG A 326 -33.60 -5.15 -36.66
C ARG A 326 -32.48 -5.33 -37.70
N ILE A 327 -31.54 -4.37 -37.77
CA ILE A 327 -30.37 -4.48 -38.65
C ILE A 327 -29.48 -5.67 -38.25
N HIS A 328 -29.35 -5.94 -36.95
CA HIS A 328 -28.57 -7.07 -36.46
C HIS A 328 -29.23 -8.40 -36.83
N GLU A 329 -30.53 -8.55 -36.57
CA GLU A 329 -31.31 -9.76 -36.92
C GLU A 329 -31.26 -10.09 -38.42
N MET A 330 -31.29 -9.08 -39.30
CA MET A 330 -31.19 -9.28 -40.75
C MET A 330 -29.79 -9.70 -41.23
N LYS A 331 -28.73 -9.51 -40.42
CA LYS A 331 -27.36 -9.94 -40.77
C LYS A 331 -27.06 -11.38 -40.35
N SER A 332 -27.81 -11.92 -39.38
CA SER A 332 -27.62 -13.27 -38.86
C SER A 332 -28.50 -14.28 -39.59
N GLU A 333 -27.97 -15.03 -40.56
CA GLU A 333 -28.72 -16.09 -41.29
C GLU A 333 -29.10 -17.31 -40.42
N THR A 334 -28.79 -17.32 -39.12
CA THR A 334 -28.96 -18.48 -38.23
C THR A 334 -30.19 -18.43 -37.31
N ASP A 335 -30.87 -17.29 -37.16
CA ASP A 335 -32.06 -17.14 -36.30
C ASP A 335 -33.28 -16.56 -37.07
N GLY A 336 -33.86 -17.37 -37.97
CA GLY A 336 -35.06 -17.02 -38.76
C GLY A 336 -36.38 -16.86 -37.97
N LEU A 337 -36.34 -16.74 -36.64
CA LEU A 337 -37.53 -16.60 -35.80
C LEU A 337 -37.99 -15.14 -35.62
N GLY A 338 -37.10 -14.15 -35.81
CA GLY A 338 -37.44 -12.72 -35.66
C GLY A 338 -38.19 -12.11 -36.85
N LEU A 339 -37.88 -12.57 -38.07
CA LEU A 339 -38.48 -12.07 -39.32
C LEU A 339 -39.91 -12.58 -39.56
N THR A 340 -40.30 -13.68 -38.93
CA THR A 340 -41.63 -14.31 -39.10
C THR A 340 -42.72 -13.69 -38.23
N MET A 341 -42.38 -12.79 -37.30
CA MET A 341 -43.33 -12.13 -36.39
C MET A 341 -43.82 -10.75 -36.87
N LEU A 342 -43.26 -10.21 -37.96
CA LEU A 342 -43.74 -8.96 -38.57
C LEU A 342 -44.76 -9.27 -39.68
N PRO A 343 -45.87 -8.51 -39.80
CA PRO A 343 -46.80 -8.61 -40.92
C PRO A 343 -46.09 -8.56 -42.27
N GLU A 344 -46.58 -9.30 -43.27
CA GLU A 344 -46.01 -9.33 -44.63
C GLU A 344 -45.83 -7.93 -45.24
N SER A 345 -46.67 -6.96 -44.86
CA SER A 345 -46.58 -5.56 -45.29
C SER A 345 -45.32 -4.82 -44.81
N LEU A 346 -44.64 -5.29 -43.76
CA LEU A 346 -43.45 -4.67 -43.17
C LEU A 346 -42.14 -5.40 -43.54
N GLN A 347 -42.23 -6.56 -44.21
CA GLN A 347 -41.07 -7.32 -44.69
C GLN A 347 -40.48 -6.76 -46.01
N ILE A 348 -41.05 -5.68 -46.53
CA ILE A 348 -40.62 -5.02 -47.78
C ILE A 348 -39.33 -4.19 -47.65
N TYR A 349 -38.89 -3.88 -46.43
CA TYR A 349 -37.69 -3.07 -46.19
C TYR A 349 -36.45 -3.96 -46.10
N ASP A 350 -35.46 -3.70 -46.95
CA ASP A 350 -34.19 -4.41 -46.94
C ASP A 350 -33.20 -3.80 -45.93
N LEU A 351 -32.06 -4.48 -45.73
CA LEU A 351 -31.00 -4.02 -44.83
C LEU A 351 -30.50 -2.62 -45.20
N LYS A 352 -30.50 -2.26 -46.49
CA LYS A 352 -30.07 -0.95 -46.95
C LYS A 352 -31.06 0.13 -46.49
N ALA A 353 -32.36 -0.09 -46.66
CA ALA A 353 -33.41 0.82 -46.21
C ALA A 353 -33.38 1.05 -44.69
N LEU A 354 -33.12 0.00 -43.89
CA LEU A 354 -33.01 0.16 -42.43
C LEU A 354 -31.78 0.98 -42.01
N ASN A 355 -30.63 0.81 -42.67
CA ASN A 355 -29.45 1.63 -42.40
C ASN A 355 -29.68 3.09 -42.84
N GLU A 356 -30.37 3.32 -43.95
CA GLU A 356 -30.77 4.68 -44.39
C GLU A 356 -31.73 5.35 -43.39
N MET A 357 -32.58 4.59 -42.70
CA MET A 357 -33.44 5.10 -41.61
C MET A 357 -32.67 5.40 -40.31
N LEU A 358 -31.59 4.67 -40.00
CA LEU A 358 -30.83 4.84 -38.77
C LEU A 358 -29.99 6.14 -38.75
N ILE A 359 -29.44 6.54 -39.90
CA ILE A 359 -28.54 7.71 -40.00
C ILE A 359 -29.23 8.99 -39.47
N PRO A 360 -30.43 9.38 -39.94
CA PRO A 360 -31.13 10.55 -39.40
C PRO A 360 -31.39 10.49 -37.89
N VAL A 361 -31.70 9.30 -37.34
CA VAL A 361 -31.98 9.11 -35.90
C VAL A 361 -30.73 9.41 -35.06
N GLN A 362 -29.56 8.97 -35.52
CA GLN A 362 -28.28 9.23 -34.86
C GLN A 362 -27.87 10.70 -34.95
N THR A 363 -28.12 11.35 -36.09
CA THR A 363 -27.89 12.79 -36.25
C THR A 363 -28.72 13.60 -35.26
N VAL A 364 -30.04 13.34 -35.17
CA VAL A 364 -30.93 14.03 -34.23
C VAL A 364 -30.49 13.83 -32.78
N LYS A 365 -30.08 12.61 -32.40
CA LYS A 365 -29.54 12.34 -31.06
C LYS A 365 -28.30 13.17 -30.74
N GLN A 366 -27.35 13.26 -31.68
CA GLN A 366 -26.15 14.08 -31.51
C GLN A 366 -26.49 15.56 -31.35
N SER A 367 -27.43 16.06 -32.16
CA SER A 367 -27.90 17.46 -32.06
C SER A 367 -28.62 17.74 -30.74
N LEU A 368 -29.43 16.79 -30.23
CA LEU A 368 -30.13 16.92 -28.95
C LEU A 368 -29.19 16.90 -27.73
N THR A 369 -28.07 16.17 -27.82
CA THR A 369 -27.10 15.95 -26.72
C THR A 369 -25.86 16.86 -26.77
N ASN A 370 -25.82 17.81 -27.70
CA ASN A 370 -24.71 18.76 -27.84
C ASN A 370 -24.51 19.59 -26.54
N PRO A 371 -23.31 19.57 -25.91
CA PRO A 371 -23.04 20.28 -24.66
C PRO A 371 -23.30 21.79 -24.71
N THR A 372 -22.98 22.43 -25.84
CA THR A 372 -23.22 23.86 -26.05
C THR A 372 -24.72 24.16 -26.11
N SER A 373 -25.51 23.29 -26.76
CA SER A 373 -26.97 23.36 -26.78
C SER A 373 -27.57 23.26 -25.36
N LEU A 374 -27.02 22.38 -24.52
CA LEU A 374 -27.46 22.21 -23.14
C LEU A 374 -27.10 23.42 -22.25
N HIS A 375 -25.91 24.00 -22.41
CA HIS A 375 -25.55 25.23 -21.69
C HIS A 375 -26.47 26.39 -22.07
N TYR A 376 -26.78 26.56 -23.36
CA TYR A 376 -27.69 27.62 -23.80
C TYR A 376 -29.13 27.35 -23.35
N LEU A 377 -29.60 26.10 -23.39
CA LEU A 377 -30.88 25.71 -22.81
C LEU A 377 -30.98 26.11 -21.34
N ASN A 378 -29.93 25.85 -20.55
CA ASN A 378 -29.89 26.20 -19.13
C ASN A 378 -29.83 27.72 -18.91
N ILE A 379 -29.11 28.47 -19.75
CA ILE A 379 -29.11 29.94 -19.70
C ILE A 379 -30.50 30.50 -20.01
N MET A 380 -31.19 29.95 -21.00
CA MET A 380 -32.51 30.41 -21.44
C MET A 380 -33.65 30.01 -20.49
N THR A 381 -33.48 28.93 -19.73
CA THR A 381 -34.51 28.42 -18.80
C THR A 381 -34.26 28.83 -17.35
N ASN A 382 -33.02 29.15 -16.97
CA ASN A 382 -32.67 29.55 -15.61
C ASN A 382 -31.74 30.77 -15.59
N GLN A 383 -32.30 31.94 -15.27
CA GLN A 383 -31.54 33.19 -15.21
C GLN A 383 -30.40 33.17 -14.19
N LYS A 384 -30.50 32.41 -13.09
CA LYS A 384 -29.40 32.30 -12.10
C LYS A 384 -28.19 31.53 -12.65
N TYR A 385 -28.38 30.73 -13.70
CA TYR A 385 -27.33 29.90 -14.27
C TYR A 385 -26.24 30.74 -14.97
N ILE A 386 -26.61 31.85 -15.63
CA ILE A 386 -25.61 32.74 -16.25
C ILE A 386 -24.72 33.41 -15.21
N ASP A 387 -25.30 33.81 -14.08
CA ASP A 387 -24.56 34.41 -12.96
C ASP A 387 -23.63 33.39 -12.32
N GLN A 388 -24.11 32.18 -12.05
CA GLN A 388 -23.29 31.10 -11.50
C GLN A 388 -22.15 30.69 -12.43
N LEU A 389 -22.39 30.62 -13.73
CA LEU A 389 -21.38 30.25 -14.72
C LEU A 389 -20.31 31.36 -14.87
N ALA A 390 -20.73 32.62 -14.88
CA ALA A 390 -19.81 33.74 -14.94
C ALA A 390 -18.97 33.88 -13.66
N GLU A 391 -19.61 33.72 -12.50
CA GLU A 391 -18.94 33.72 -11.20
C GLU A 391 -17.91 32.58 -11.11
N LYS A 392 -18.27 31.38 -11.55
CA LYS A 392 -17.36 30.23 -11.61
C LYS A 392 -16.12 30.51 -12.47
N LEU A 393 -16.28 31.22 -13.59
CA LEU A 393 -15.14 31.60 -14.45
C LEU A 393 -14.30 32.73 -13.83
N LYS A 394 -14.92 33.73 -13.18
CA LYS A 394 -14.21 34.79 -12.43
C LYS A 394 -13.41 34.20 -11.24
N GLN A 395 -13.98 33.24 -10.52
CA GLN A 395 -13.32 32.51 -9.45
C GLN A 395 -12.09 31.73 -9.92
N LYS A 396 -12.10 31.17 -11.13
CA LYS A 396 -10.91 30.52 -11.72
C LYS A 396 -9.77 31.52 -11.92
N LEU A 397 -10.05 32.72 -12.43
CA LEU A 397 -9.03 33.78 -12.60
C LEU A 397 -8.48 34.25 -11.25
N SER A 398 -9.33 34.49 -10.26
CA SER A 398 -8.90 34.86 -8.90
C SER A 398 -8.05 33.75 -8.26
N SER A 399 -8.42 32.49 -8.47
CA SER A 399 -7.67 31.34 -7.96
C SER A 399 -6.28 31.26 -8.58
N HIS A 400 -6.14 31.53 -9.89
CA HIS A 400 -4.85 31.60 -10.56
C HIS A 400 -3.92 32.67 -9.96
N GLU A 401 -4.45 33.88 -9.72
CA GLU A 401 -3.67 34.96 -9.08
C GLU A 401 -3.24 34.61 -7.65
N LYS A 402 -4.14 33.98 -6.88
CA LYS A 402 -3.80 33.47 -5.54
C LYS A 402 -2.64 32.48 -5.61
N MET A 403 -2.67 31.51 -6.53
CA MET A 403 -1.59 30.52 -6.69
C MET A 403 -0.24 31.17 -7.02
N LEU A 404 -0.21 32.21 -7.86
CA LEU A 404 1.04 32.94 -8.15
C LEU A 404 1.57 33.70 -6.93
N ALA A 405 0.69 34.29 -6.11
CA ALA A 405 1.10 34.93 -4.85
C ALA A 405 1.64 33.92 -3.83
N SER A 406 1.03 32.73 -3.73
CA SER A 406 1.49 31.59 -2.94
C SER A 406 2.94 31.22 -3.24
N LYS A 407 3.26 31.13 -4.54
CA LYS A 407 4.57 30.74 -5.06
C LYS A 407 5.66 31.68 -4.56
N GLU A 408 5.42 32.99 -4.63
CA GLU A 408 6.38 33.99 -4.16
C GLU A 408 6.53 33.98 -2.63
N PHE A 409 5.47 33.69 -1.88
CA PHE A 409 5.54 33.56 -0.43
C PHE A 409 6.38 32.35 0.01
N ILE A 410 6.20 31.19 -0.63
CA ILE A 410 6.96 29.97 -0.32
C ILE A 410 8.45 30.12 -0.64
N LYS A 411 8.82 30.84 -1.71
CA LYS A 411 10.22 31.17 -2.01
C LYS A 411 10.93 31.88 -0.86
N LEU A 412 10.24 32.81 -0.18
CA LEU A 412 10.77 33.53 0.98
C LEU A 412 10.97 32.59 2.18
N GLN A 413 9.99 31.73 2.48
CA GLN A 413 10.10 30.76 3.58
C GLN A 413 11.22 29.74 3.37
N ARG A 414 11.46 29.32 2.12
CA ARG A 414 12.60 28.47 1.76
C ARG A 414 13.94 29.10 2.14
N ALA A 415 14.13 30.38 1.81
CA ALA A 415 15.37 31.08 2.08
C ALA A 415 15.66 31.18 3.59
N GLU A 416 14.61 31.35 4.41
CA GLU A 416 14.72 31.39 5.87
C GLU A 416 15.08 30.02 6.47
N ALA A 417 14.45 28.94 6.00
CA ALA A 417 14.75 27.57 6.44
C ALA A 417 16.20 27.14 6.13
N ILE A 418 16.73 27.53 4.96
CA ILE A 418 18.14 27.28 4.60
C ILE A 418 19.08 27.99 5.59
N LYS A 419 18.81 29.26 5.87
CA LYS A 419 19.63 30.07 6.79
C LYS A 419 19.63 29.51 8.22
N GLU A 420 18.50 29.01 8.70
CA GLU A 420 18.40 28.37 10.02
C GLU A 420 19.23 27.09 10.07
N GLY A 421 19.09 26.20 9.07
CA GLY A 421 19.84 24.95 8.97
C GLY A 421 21.36 25.15 8.93
N ASP A 422 21.83 26.10 8.12
CA ASP A 422 23.25 26.42 7.98
C ASP A 422 23.87 26.98 9.27
N SER A 423 23.09 27.66 10.11
CA SER A 423 23.55 28.18 11.40
C SER A 423 23.74 27.10 12.49
N ILE A 424 23.03 25.97 12.37
CA ILE A 424 23.01 24.87 13.36
C ILE A 424 24.07 23.80 13.03
N LYS A 425 24.33 23.57 11.75
CA LYS A 425 25.32 22.59 11.26
C LYS A 425 26.71 22.70 11.93
N PRO A 426 27.35 23.88 12.01
CA PRO A 426 28.65 24.00 12.68
C PRO A 426 28.60 23.73 14.19
N LYS A 427 27.46 24.01 14.86
CA LYS A 427 27.25 23.70 16.28
C LYS A 427 27.16 22.19 16.52
N LEU A 428 26.46 21.46 15.65
CA LEU A 428 26.37 20.01 15.69
C LEU A 428 27.74 19.36 15.47
N GLU A 429 28.50 19.81 14.48
CA GLU A 429 29.84 19.29 14.18
C GLU A 429 30.78 19.48 15.37
N LEU A 430 30.76 20.67 16.00
CA LEU A 430 31.54 20.94 17.20
C LEU A 430 31.13 20.06 18.38
N LEU A 431 29.83 19.84 18.58
CA LEU A 431 29.30 19.00 19.67
C LEU A 431 29.68 17.52 19.47
N ILE A 432 29.59 17.01 18.24
CA ILE A 432 30.01 15.64 17.90
C ILE A 432 31.52 15.48 18.13
N LYS A 433 32.33 16.45 17.68
CA LYS A 433 33.78 16.43 17.90
C LYS A 433 34.11 16.37 19.38
N LYS A 434 33.55 17.27 20.19
CA LYS A 434 33.75 17.29 21.65
C LYS A 434 33.25 16.01 22.34
N SER A 435 32.16 15.42 21.86
CA SER A 435 31.62 14.17 22.45
C SER A 435 32.51 12.97 22.13
N LYS A 436 33.14 12.93 20.93
CA LYS A 436 34.14 11.90 20.58
C LYS A 436 35.44 12.05 21.38
N GLU A 437 35.88 13.28 21.59
CA GLU A 437 37.02 13.58 22.48
C GLU A 437 36.73 13.11 23.91
N LEU A 438 35.54 13.41 24.42
CA LEU A 438 35.10 12.98 25.76
C LEU A 438 34.99 11.45 25.87
N GLN A 439 34.46 10.78 24.85
CA GLN A 439 34.41 9.32 24.76
C GLN A 439 35.81 8.70 24.86
N SER A 440 36.76 9.23 24.06
CA SER A 440 38.14 8.73 24.05
C SER A 440 38.83 8.90 25.41
N GLN A 441 38.59 10.03 26.09
CA GLN A 441 39.13 10.29 27.42
C GLN A 441 38.57 9.32 28.48
N ILE A 442 37.28 8.98 28.40
CA ILE A 442 36.64 8.02 29.32
C ILE A 442 37.17 6.60 29.05
N GLU A 443 37.29 6.20 27.78
CA GLU A 443 37.87 4.91 27.39
C GLU A 443 39.31 4.78 27.91
N GLU A 444 40.13 5.84 27.78
CA GLU A 444 41.51 5.86 28.28
C GLU A 444 41.57 5.79 29.82
N ASP A 445 40.71 6.53 30.53
CA ASP A 445 40.66 6.50 32.01
C ASP A 445 40.26 5.11 32.53
N ILE A 446 39.24 4.49 31.93
CA ILE A 446 38.84 3.12 32.27
C ILE A 446 39.98 2.16 31.91
N SER A 447 40.59 2.28 30.73
CA SER A 447 41.69 1.42 30.30
C SER A 447 42.87 1.43 31.29
N LYS A 448 43.26 2.61 31.80
CA LYS A 448 44.30 2.76 32.84
C LYS A 448 43.97 1.98 34.11
N ARG A 449 42.70 1.95 34.52
CA ARG A 449 42.23 1.18 35.70
C ARG A 449 42.26 -0.33 35.48
N TYR A 450 42.26 -0.77 34.23
CA TYR A 450 42.36 -2.17 33.82
C TYR A 450 43.70 -2.49 33.16
N LYS A 451 44.80 -1.91 33.65
CA LYS A 451 46.19 -2.21 33.25
C LYS A 451 46.44 -2.06 31.73
N GLY A 452 45.77 -1.12 31.08
CA GLY A 452 45.95 -0.84 29.65
C GLY A 452 45.13 -1.74 28.71
N ARG A 453 44.19 -2.52 29.24
CA ARG A 453 43.26 -3.32 28.44
C ARG A 453 42.41 -2.40 27.54
N PRO A 454 42.20 -2.70 26.24
CA PRO A 454 41.38 -1.88 25.36
C PRO A 454 39.94 -1.74 25.88
N VAL A 455 39.35 -0.54 25.79
CA VAL A 455 37.97 -0.25 26.22
C VAL A 455 37.23 0.41 25.07
N ASN A 456 36.05 -0.08 24.72
CA ASN A 456 35.20 0.53 23.71
C ASN A 456 33.84 0.93 24.30
N LEU A 457 33.44 2.18 24.11
CA LEU A 457 32.08 2.64 24.37
C LEU A 457 31.21 2.41 23.13
N ILE A 458 30.48 1.29 23.13
CA ILE A 458 29.63 0.84 22.01
C ILE A 458 28.34 1.69 21.95
N ALA A 459 27.83 1.94 20.74
CA ALA A 459 26.64 2.75 20.44
C ALA A 459 26.78 4.27 20.72
N GLY A 460 27.99 4.82 20.70
CA GLY A 460 28.19 6.27 20.70
C GLY A 460 27.69 6.94 19.41
N VAL A 461 27.04 8.12 19.55
CA VAL A 461 26.65 9.14 18.53
C VAL A 461 25.88 8.67 17.27
N ILE A 462 25.70 7.36 17.05
CA ILE A 462 24.99 6.78 15.90
C ILE A 462 24.07 5.67 16.44
N MET A 463 22.75 5.91 16.45
CA MET A 463 21.74 4.88 16.71
C MET A 463 20.95 4.59 15.43
N TYR A 464 21.16 3.40 14.87
CA TYR A 464 20.15 2.66 14.09
C TYR A 464 19.64 1.52 14.99
N GLU A 465 18.38 1.11 14.84
CA GLU A 465 17.81 -0.07 15.53
C GLU A 465 18.71 -1.29 15.34
N SER A 466 18.88 -2.07 16.42
CA SER A 466 19.81 -3.21 16.44
C SER A 466 19.39 -4.31 15.45
N PRO A 467 20.35 -4.92 14.72
CA PRO A 467 20.08 -6.03 13.81
C PRO A 467 19.52 -7.26 14.56
N GLU A 468 18.96 -8.21 13.81
CA GLU A 468 18.59 -9.54 14.31
C GLU A 468 19.75 -10.17 15.10
N THR A 469 19.43 -10.93 16.15
CA THR A 469 20.48 -11.56 16.94
C THR A 469 21.22 -12.58 16.09
N LEU A 470 22.53 -12.76 16.35
CA LEU A 470 23.31 -13.80 15.69
C LEU A 470 22.68 -15.19 15.89
N GLN A 471 22.06 -15.43 17.05
CA GLN A 471 21.35 -16.67 17.34
C GLN A 471 20.20 -16.92 16.36
N ASP A 472 19.33 -15.92 16.13
CA ASP A 472 18.19 -16.05 15.21
C ASP A 472 18.66 -16.27 13.77
N LEU A 473 19.71 -15.55 13.35
CA LEU A 473 20.34 -15.74 12.04
C LEU A 473 20.93 -17.15 11.87
N CYS A 474 21.64 -17.65 12.89
CA CYS A 474 22.20 -19.00 12.89
C CYS A 474 21.11 -20.07 12.86
N ILE A 475 20.05 -19.93 13.66
CA ILE A 475 18.96 -20.93 13.68
C ILE A 475 18.19 -20.92 12.35
N ASN A 476 17.92 -19.74 11.78
CA ASN A 476 17.33 -19.64 10.44
C ASN A 476 18.24 -20.27 9.37
N CYS A 477 19.56 -20.08 9.47
CA CYS A 477 20.51 -20.73 8.57
C CYS A 477 20.45 -22.26 8.70
N ILE A 478 20.45 -22.81 9.93
CA ILE A 478 20.32 -24.26 10.17
C ILE A 478 19.01 -24.79 9.58
N ALA A 479 17.88 -24.13 9.86
CA ALA A 479 16.56 -24.55 9.38
C ALA A 479 16.43 -24.49 7.84
N ASN A 480 17.14 -23.56 7.20
CA ASN A 480 17.16 -23.45 5.74
C ASN A 480 18.08 -24.49 5.08
N ASN A 481 19.12 -24.97 5.77
CA ASN A 481 20.19 -25.80 5.22
C ASN A 481 20.29 -27.20 5.86
N LEU A 482 19.17 -27.79 6.28
CA LEU A 482 19.15 -29.11 6.92
C LEU A 482 19.85 -30.20 6.08
N GLU A 483 19.68 -30.19 4.75
CA GLU A 483 20.29 -31.17 3.83
C GLU A 483 21.83 -31.08 3.80
N SER A 484 22.37 -29.87 3.99
CA SER A 484 23.82 -29.63 4.05
C SER A 484 24.41 -30.03 5.39
N LEU A 485 23.64 -29.93 6.48
CA LEU A 485 24.13 -30.15 7.85
C LEU A 485 23.81 -31.54 8.41
N CYS A 486 22.79 -32.20 7.87
CA CYS A 486 22.30 -33.48 8.34
C CYS A 486 22.43 -34.57 7.28
N ARG A 487 22.31 -35.84 7.70
CA ARG A 487 22.25 -36.98 6.79
C ARG A 487 21.21 -38.00 7.27
N PRO A 488 20.48 -38.65 6.35
CA PRO A 488 19.60 -39.75 6.72
C PRO A 488 20.42 -41.00 7.08
N VAL A 489 19.99 -41.72 8.10
CA VAL A 489 20.56 -42.98 8.59
C VAL A 489 19.45 -43.99 8.80
N GLN A 490 19.65 -45.21 8.33
CA GLN A 490 18.69 -46.29 8.56
C GLN A 490 18.83 -46.84 9.99
N TYR A 491 17.69 -47.10 10.63
CA TYR A 491 17.61 -47.74 11.93
C TYR A 491 16.35 -48.63 12.01
N CYS A 492 16.44 -49.71 12.78
CA CYS A 492 15.28 -50.52 13.12
C CYS A 492 14.56 -49.90 14.32
N ASP A 493 13.30 -49.53 14.15
CA ASP A 493 12.46 -48.94 15.22
C ASP A 493 11.76 -49.99 16.10
N GLY A 494 11.93 -51.29 15.77
CA GLY A 494 11.35 -52.42 16.48
C GLY A 494 9.84 -52.59 16.33
N VAL A 495 9.16 -51.70 15.58
CA VAL A 495 7.69 -51.69 15.44
C VAL A 495 7.25 -51.72 13.98
N THR A 496 7.94 -51.02 13.07
CA THR A 496 7.61 -50.94 11.63
C THR A 496 8.73 -51.45 10.70
N GLY A 497 9.88 -51.85 11.26
CA GLY A 497 11.00 -52.44 10.49
C GLY A 497 12.13 -51.43 10.26
N LEU A 498 12.74 -51.46 9.06
CA LEU A 498 13.80 -50.54 8.67
C LEU A 498 13.22 -49.15 8.37
N THR A 499 13.68 -48.13 9.08
CA THR A 499 13.19 -46.75 8.94
C THR A 499 14.36 -45.78 8.86
N SER A 500 14.13 -44.59 8.30
CA SER A 500 15.15 -43.54 8.21
C SER A 500 15.00 -42.54 9.34
N LYS A 501 16.11 -42.16 9.98
CA LYS A 501 16.21 -40.99 10.87
C LYS A 501 17.21 -39.98 10.32
N LEU A 502 16.94 -38.72 10.56
CA LEU A 502 17.84 -37.62 10.26
C LEU A 502 18.77 -37.38 11.46
N VAL A 503 20.08 -37.33 11.22
CA VAL A 503 21.08 -37.02 12.26
C VAL A 503 22.03 -35.93 11.76
N PHE A 504 22.59 -35.15 12.68
CA PHE A 504 23.69 -34.24 12.35
C PHE A 504 24.88 -35.01 11.76
N LYS A 505 25.57 -34.40 10.78
CA LYS A 505 26.79 -34.98 10.20
C LYS A 505 27.89 -35.10 11.26
N ASP A 506 27.98 -34.10 12.13
CA ASP A 506 28.81 -34.15 13.33
C ASP A 506 28.12 -35.01 14.41
N ARG A 507 28.85 -36.00 14.93
CA ARG A 507 28.35 -36.96 15.94
C ARG A 507 28.38 -36.39 17.36
N GLU A 508 29.14 -35.33 17.60
CA GLU A 508 29.25 -34.67 18.91
C GLU A 508 28.29 -33.48 19.06
N ALA A 509 27.56 -33.14 18.00
CA ALA A 509 26.59 -32.05 18.02
C ALA A 509 25.47 -32.31 19.05
N TYR A 510 25.42 -31.46 20.07
CA TYR A 510 24.39 -31.46 21.10
C TYR A 510 23.81 -30.06 21.26
N PHE A 511 22.48 -29.92 21.16
CA PHE A 511 21.79 -28.66 21.41
C PHE A 511 21.14 -28.67 22.78
N HIS A 512 21.44 -27.65 23.58
CA HIS A 512 20.73 -27.42 24.84
C HIS A 512 19.28 -26.99 24.58
N SER A 513 18.49 -26.92 25.65
CA SER A 513 17.03 -26.79 25.54
C SER A 513 16.57 -25.57 24.76
N GLU A 514 17.05 -24.38 25.10
CA GLU A 514 16.64 -23.15 24.41
C GLU A 514 16.89 -23.17 22.90
N ILE A 515 18.07 -23.63 22.45
CA ILE A 515 18.36 -23.76 21.01
C ILE A 515 17.52 -24.87 20.35
N SER A 516 17.35 -26.00 21.03
CA SER A 516 16.53 -27.11 20.53
C SER A 516 15.08 -26.69 20.33
N GLU A 517 14.50 -26.01 21.32
CA GLU A 517 13.12 -25.54 21.32
C GLU A 517 12.93 -24.46 20.26
N HIS A 518 13.84 -23.48 20.17
CA HIS A 518 13.77 -22.43 19.15
C HIS A 518 13.92 -23.00 17.73
N LEU A 519 14.86 -23.94 17.50
CA LEU A 519 14.99 -24.60 16.20
C LEU A 519 13.74 -25.42 15.85
N LEU A 520 13.15 -26.13 16.83
CA LEU A 520 11.89 -26.86 16.63
C LEU A 520 10.77 -25.90 16.20
N THR A 521 10.61 -24.78 16.90
CA THR A 521 9.63 -23.74 16.56
C THR A 521 9.86 -23.16 15.17
N VAL A 522 11.11 -22.82 14.80
CA VAL A 522 11.44 -22.28 13.48
C VAL A 522 11.15 -23.31 12.36
N LEU A 523 11.45 -24.59 12.58
CA LEU A 523 11.11 -25.66 11.64
C LEU A 523 9.60 -25.85 11.50
N CYS A 524 8.86 -25.72 12.60
CA CYS A 524 7.40 -25.78 12.61
C CYS A 524 6.81 -24.62 11.80
N ASN A 525 7.25 -23.38 12.07
CA ASN A 525 6.78 -22.17 11.39
C ASN A 525 7.10 -22.16 9.88
N LYS A 526 8.21 -22.78 9.49
CA LYS A 526 8.60 -22.95 8.07
C LYS A 526 7.90 -24.14 7.40
N GLY A 527 7.03 -24.87 8.08
CA GLY A 527 6.34 -26.04 7.54
C GLY A 527 7.27 -27.21 7.21
N LYS A 528 8.48 -27.24 7.77
CA LYS A 528 9.51 -28.27 7.47
C LYS A 528 9.46 -29.46 8.42
N LEU A 529 8.54 -29.48 9.39
CA LEU A 529 8.47 -30.54 10.39
C LEU A 529 7.72 -31.76 9.86
N THR A 530 8.46 -32.82 9.54
CA THR A 530 7.96 -34.11 9.06
C THR A 530 8.37 -35.23 10.01
N ASP A 531 7.79 -36.43 9.87
CA ASP A 531 8.20 -37.62 10.63
C ASP A 531 9.70 -37.93 10.51
N LEU A 532 10.35 -37.55 9.40
CA LEU A 532 11.79 -37.67 9.23
C LEU A 532 12.53 -36.56 9.98
N ASN A 533 12.15 -35.29 9.77
CA ASN A 533 12.89 -34.15 10.31
C ASN A 533 12.80 -34.05 11.84
N ILE A 534 11.67 -34.48 12.44
CA ILE A 534 11.51 -34.47 13.90
C ILE A 534 12.47 -35.45 14.60
N THR A 535 12.99 -36.46 13.90
CA THR A 535 13.99 -37.39 14.48
C THR A 535 15.34 -36.73 14.79
N LEU A 536 15.59 -35.52 14.26
CA LEU A 536 16.73 -34.70 14.65
C LEU A 536 16.71 -34.35 16.14
N PHE A 537 15.51 -34.27 16.71
CA PHE A 537 15.28 -33.99 18.13
C PHE A 537 15.31 -35.26 18.98
N ASP A 538 16.20 -36.21 18.67
CA ASP A 538 16.45 -37.35 19.54
C ASP A 538 17.01 -36.88 20.89
N SER A 539 16.59 -37.53 21.98
CA SER A 539 16.99 -37.19 23.35
C SER A 539 18.51 -37.29 23.62
N LYS A 540 19.26 -37.96 22.74
CA LYS A 540 20.73 -38.04 22.82
C LYS A 540 21.42 -36.78 22.29
N SER A 541 20.83 -36.10 21.31
CA SER A 541 21.41 -34.92 20.62
C SER A 541 20.72 -33.61 21.00
N THR A 542 19.53 -33.67 21.59
CA THR A 542 18.73 -32.48 21.92
C THR A 542 18.01 -32.67 23.25
N ARG A 543 17.46 -31.59 23.81
CA ARG A 543 16.70 -31.67 25.05
C ARG A 543 15.49 -30.75 25.04
N LEU A 544 14.29 -31.29 25.04
CA LEU A 544 13.05 -30.51 25.00
C LEU A 544 12.38 -30.49 26.39
N ARG A 545 12.01 -29.30 26.87
CA ARG A 545 11.21 -29.07 28.08
C ARG A 545 9.92 -28.31 27.79
N HIS A 546 9.98 -27.38 26.84
CA HIS A 546 8.86 -26.59 26.33
C HIS A 546 8.69 -26.88 24.84
N VAL A 547 7.67 -27.65 24.49
CA VAL A 547 7.44 -28.10 23.12
C VAL A 547 6.30 -27.30 22.51
N HIS A 548 6.55 -26.73 21.33
CA HIS A 548 5.59 -25.94 20.58
C HIS A 548 5.45 -26.48 19.15
N LEU A 549 4.29 -27.04 18.85
CA LEU A 549 3.94 -27.73 17.60
C LEU A 549 2.68 -27.10 17.00
N GLN A 550 2.82 -25.99 16.27
CA GLN A 550 1.71 -25.34 15.59
C GLN A 550 1.62 -25.75 14.11
N ASN A 551 0.43 -26.16 13.66
CA ASN A 551 0.12 -26.50 12.27
C ASN A 551 1.04 -27.59 11.67
N ALA A 552 1.53 -28.51 12.49
CA ALA A 552 2.43 -29.59 12.08
C ALA A 552 1.66 -30.76 11.43
N ASN A 553 0.93 -30.46 10.34
CA ASN A 553 -0.02 -31.37 9.69
C ASN A 553 0.64 -32.59 9.02
N LEU A 554 1.98 -32.57 8.89
CA LEU A 554 2.80 -33.64 8.31
C LEU A 554 3.32 -34.63 9.36
N LEU A 555 3.16 -34.34 10.65
CA LEU A 555 3.52 -35.26 11.72
C LEU A 555 2.43 -36.31 11.92
N THR A 556 2.87 -37.56 12.08
CA THR A 556 2.01 -38.68 12.46
C THR A 556 2.35 -39.17 13.85
N ARG A 557 1.59 -40.17 14.32
CA ARG A 557 1.91 -40.92 15.55
C ARG A 557 3.35 -41.44 15.57
N LYS A 558 3.94 -41.73 14.41
CA LYS A 558 5.33 -42.23 14.34
C LYS A 558 6.34 -41.15 14.71
N GLY A 559 6.24 -39.95 14.15
CA GLY A 559 7.14 -38.85 14.47
C GLY A 559 7.03 -38.37 15.91
N LEU A 560 5.80 -38.29 16.44
CA LEU A 560 5.54 -37.81 17.81
C LEU A 560 6.15 -38.71 18.90
N ARG A 561 6.45 -39.99 18.62
CA ARG A 561 7.13 -40.89 19.56
C ARG A 561 8.51 -40.39 19.98
N ILE A 562 9.14 -39.49 19.23
CA ILE A 562 10.39 -38.85 19.63
C ILE A 562 10.23 -38.09 20.95
N LEU A 563 9.04 -37.55 21.24
CA LEU A 563 8.76 -36.85 22.50
C LEU A 563 8.83 -37.77 23.72
N LYS A 564 8.74 -39.10 23.55
CA LYS A 564 8.83 -40.08 24.64
C LYS A 564 10.15 -40.01 25.38
N GLY A 565 11.24 -39.67 24.69
CA GLY A 565 12.58 -39.58 25.26
C GLY A 565 12.85 -38.27 26.04
N HIS A 566 11.92 -37.32 26.02
CA HIS A 566 12.11 -35.99 26.61
C HIS A 566 11.34 -35.81 27.91
N CYS A 567 11.85 -34.90 28.75
CA CYS A 567 11.25 -34.51 30.03
C CYS A 567 10.45 -33.21 29.85
N ILE A 568 9.27 -33.31 29.26
CA ILE A 568 8.46 -32.15 28.83
C ILE A 568 7.60 -31.67 30.00
N SER A 569 7.68 -30.36 30.28
CA SER A 569 6.91 -29.69 31.34
C SER A 569 5.78 -28.82 30.79
N SER A 570 5.88 -28.40 29.53
CA SER A 570 4.87 -27.63 28.80
C SER A 570 4.80 -28.13 27.36
N LEU A 571 3.58 -28.45 26.91
CA LEU A 571 3.31 -28.93 25.55
C LEU A 571 2.20 -28.10 24.92
N GLU A 572 2.51 -27.40 23.84
CA GLU A 572 1.56 -26.75 22.96
C GLU A 572 1.55 -27.48 21.61
N ALA A 573 0.38 -27.96 21.22
CA ALA A 573 0.15 -28.72 20.02
C ALA A 573 -1.20 -28.31 19.42
N THR A 574 -1.19 -27.44 18.40
CA THR A 574 -2.43 -26.92 17.80
C THR A 574 -2.52 -27.27 16.32
N GLY A 575 -3.68 -27.74 15.89
CA GLY A 575 -3.91 -28.10 14.48
C GLY A 575 -3.20 -29.38 14.03
N LEU A 576 -2.93 -30.34 14.94
CA LEU A 576 -2.38 -31.63 14.55
C LEU A 576 -3.45 -32.52 13.89
N LYS A 577 -3.02 -33.38 12.94
CA LYS A 577 -3.87 -34.47 12.42
C LYS A 577 -4.05 -35.63 13.41
N VAL A 578 -3.12 -35.76 14.36
CA VAL A 578 -3.13 -36.83 15.36
C VAL A 578 -4.10 -36.44 16.49
N THR A 579 -4.87 -37.40 16.99
CA THR A 579 -5.82 -37.14 18.07
C THR A 579 -5.09 -36.73 19.36
N VAL A 580 -5.77 -35.96 20.22
CA VAL A 580 -5.20 -35.58 21.53
C VAL A 580 -4.84 -36.81 22.38
N ASN A 581 -5.68 -37.85 22.34
CA ASN A 581 -5.40 -39.11 23.05
C ASN A 581 -4.11 -39.76 22.54
N ASP A 582 -3.94 -39.85 21.22
CA ASP A 582 -2.73 -40.40 20.61
C ASP A 582 -1.48 -39.58 20.91
N LEU A 583 -1.59 -38.25 20.92
CA LEU A 583 -0.50 -37.36 21.32
C LEU A 583 -0.02 -37.68 22.74
N ILE A 584 -0.95 -37.78 23.70
CA ILE A 584 -0.64 -38.10 25.09
C ILE A 584 -0.02 -39.51 25.20
N MET A 585 -0.51 -40.47 24.42
CA MET A 585 0.06 -41.82 24.37
C MET A 585 1.48 -41.88 23.79
N CYS A 586 1.93 -40.85 23.06
CA CYS A 586 3.29 -40.74 22.55
C CYS A 586 4.28 -40.16 23.58
N LEU A 587 3.81 -39.69 24.74
CA LEU A 587 4.65 -39.12 25.79
C LEU A 587 5.26 -40.20 26.69
N GLY A 588 6.41 -39.89 27.30
CA GLY A 588 7.08 -40.77 28.25
C GLY A 588 6.51 -40.66 29.66
N ASP A 589 6.77 -41.67 30.50
CA ASP A 589 6.22 -41.75 31.87
C ASP A 589 6.56 -40.53 32.72
N TRP A 590 7.79 -40.02 32.60
CA TRP A 590 8.20 -38.80 33.30
C TRP A 590 7.32 -37.61 32.90
N THR A 591 7.09 -37.43 31.60
CA THR A 591 6.27 -36.34 31.07
C THR A 591 4.82 -36.49 31.51
N LEU A 592 4.24 -37.69 31.44
CA LEU A 592 2.87 -37.94 31.91
C LEU A 592 2.69 -37.55 33.38
N GLN A 593 3.70 -37.80 34.22
CA GLN A 593 3.67 -37.45 35.64
C GLN A 593 4.02 -35.99 35.94
N ASN A 594 4.69 -35.26 35.06
CA ASN A 594 5.27 -33.94 35.39
C ASN A 594 4.82 -32.81 34.45
N LEU A 595 3.98 -33.10 33.46
CA LEU A 595 3.45 -32.09 32.56
C LEU A 595 2.56 -31.11 33.34
N LYS A 596 2.92 -29.82 33.30
CA LYS A 596 2.21 -28.75 34.00
C LYS A 596 1.29 -27.95 33.10
N SER A 597 1.59 -27.89 31.81
CA SER A 597 0.83 -27.13 30.82
C SER A 597 0.59 -27.96 29.56
N LEU A 598 -0.67 -28.05 29.15
CA LEU A 598 -1.09 -28.70 27.92
C LEU A 598 -2.04 -27.76 27.16
N ASN A 599 -1.61 -27.33 25.97
CA ASN A 599 -2.46 -26.61 25.03
C ASN A 599 -2.68 -27.48 23.79
N VAL A 600 -3.92 -27.92 23.58
CA VAL A 600 -4.35 -28.74 22.45
C VAL A 600 -5.50 -28.08 21.68
N ALA A 601 -5.55 -26.75 21.70
CA ALA A 601 -6.56 -25.98 20.99
C ALA A 601 -6.58 -26.35 19.49
N ARG A 602 -7.79 -26.42 18.91
CA ARG A 602 -8.01 -26.78 17.49
C ARG A 602 -7.49 -28.17 17.08
N CYS A 603 -7.21 -29.07 18.02
CA CYS A 603 -6.96 -30.49 17.74
C CYS A 603 -8.24 -31.32 17.90
N SER A 604 -8.29 -32.51 17.33
CA SER A 604 -9.46 -33.39 17.47
C SER A 604 -9.26 -34.45 18.55
N PHE A 605 -10.34 -34.74 19.30
CA PHE A 605 -10.42 -35.91 20.19
C PHE A 605 -10.98 -37.16 19.47
N LEU A 606 -11.47 -37.03 18.23
CA LEU A 606 -12.09 -38.09 17.45
C LEU A 606 -11.13 -38.63 16.39
N GLU A 607 -11.16 -39.95 16.14
CA GLU A 607 -10.46 -40.54 14.99
C GLU A 607 -11.21 -40.19 13.68
N LEU A 608 -10.45 -39.94 12.61
CA LEU A 608 -10.99 -39.77 11.25
C LEU A 608 -11.90 -40.97 10.92
N ASP A 609 -13.15 -40.70 10.53
CA ASP A 609 -14.21 -41.67 10.18
C ASP A 609 -14.96 -42.37 11.33
N SER A 610 -14.81 -41.94 12.59
CA SER A 610 -15.56 -42.50 13.74
C SER A 610 -16.78 -41.65 14.14
N THR A 611 -17.98 -42.25 14.17
CA THR A 611 -19.22 -41.66 14.74
C THR A 611 -19.32 -41.79 16.28
N LYS A 612 -18.26 -42.25 16.95
CA LYS A 612 -18.27 -42.51 18.40
C LYS A 612 -18.14 -41.25 19.24
N TYR A 613 -18.60 -41.35 20.50
CA TYR A 613 -18.50 -40.34 21.55
C TYR A 613 -17.06 -39.84 21.75
N CYS A 614 -16.92 -38.54 22.05
CA CYS A 614 -15.66 -37.94 22.48
C CYS A 614 -15.20 -38.55 23.82
N VAL A 615 -14.06 -39.25 23.82
CA VAL A 615 -13.46 -39.89 24.99
C VAL A 615 -12.19 -39.14 25.36
N VAL A 616 -12.10 -38.64 26.60
CA VAL A 616 -10.96 -37.82 27.07
C VAL A 616 -10.11 -38.50 28.15
N VAL A 617 -10.22 -39.82 28.28
CA VAL A 617 -9.58 -40.62 29.35
C VAL A 617 -8.06 -40.47 29.38
N ALA A 618 -7.39 -40.14 28.26
CA ALA A 618 -5.95 -39.93 28.30
C ALA A 618 -5.54 -38.72 29.16
N LEU A 619 -6.40 -37.71 29.30
CA LEU A 619 -6.12 -36.52 30.11
C LEU A 619 -6.01 -36.87 31.60
N SER A 620 -6.76 -37.86 32.10
CA SER A 620 -6.72 -38.23 33.52
C SER A 620 -5.36 -38.78 33.98
N LYS A 621 -4.48 -39.15 33.04
CA LYS A 621 -3.10 -39.57 33.35
C LYS A 621 -2.19 -38.41 33.76
N LEU A 622 -2.60 -37.16 33.53
CA LEU A 622 -1.78 -35.96 33.70
C LEU A 622 -2.02 -35.29 35.07
N HIS A 623 -1.83 -36.02 36.17
CA HIS A 623 -2.26 -35.57 37.51
C HIS A 623 -1.67 -34.23 38.00
N ASN A 624 -0.48 -33.86 37.53
CA ASN A 624 0.21 -32.61 37.89
C ASN A 624 -0.07 -31.45 36.92
N LEU A 625 -1.05 -31.61 36.03
CA LEU A 625 -1.42 -30.60 35.06
C LEU A 625 -2.11 -29.41 35.74
N ARG A 626 -1.56 -28.22 35.52
CA ARG A 626 -2.05 -26.95 36.08
C ARG A 626 -2.79 -26.11 35.07
N TYR A 627 -2.36 -26.15 33.81
CA TYR A 627 -2.98 -25.43 32.70
C TYR A 627 -3.45 -26.41 31.62
N LEU A 628 -4.73 -26.33 31.27
CA LEU A 628 -5.33 -27.10 30.19
C LEU A 628 -6.09 -26.17 29.24
N ASN A 629 -5.73 -26.18 27.96
CA ASN A 629 -6.49 -25.54 26.90
C ASN A 629 -6.98 -26.57 25.90
N VAL A 630 -8.31 -26.72 25.81
CA VAL A 630 -9.03 -27.60 24.90
C VAL A 630 -10.00 -26.81 24.02
N SER A 631 -9.74 -25.51 23.83
CA SER A 631 -10.62 -24.64 23.05
C SER A 631 -10.70 -25.04 21.58
N CYS A 632 -11.86 -24.79 20.96
CA CYS A 632 -12.14 -25.16 19.57
C CYS A 632 -11.95 -26.66 19.29
N THR A 633 -12.39 -27.53 20.21
CA THR A 633 -12.34 -29.00 20.08
C THR A 633 -13.70 -29.61 20.40
N GLU A 634 -13.86 -30.92 20.18
CA GLU A 634 -15.09 -31.66 20.50
C GLU A 634 -15.24 -31.99 22.01
N PHE A 635 -14.44 -31.35 22.88
CA PHE A 635 -14.53 -31.47 24.33
C PHE A 635 -15.96 -31.15 24.81
N ASN A 636 -16.48 -31.92 25.75
CA ASN A 636 -17.90 -31.87 26.15
C ASN A 636 -18.08 -31.95 27.67
N THR A 637 -19.33 -31.84 28.12
CA THR A 637 -19.70 -31.85 29.54
C THR A 637 -19.20 -33.09 30.29
N HIS A 638 -19.20 -34.26 29.66
CA HIS A 638 -18.65 -35.47 30.25
C HIS A 638 -17.13 -35.37 30.47
N GLY A 639 -16.41 -34.86 29.47
CA GLY A 639 -14.97 -34.61 29.58
C GLY A 639 -14.61 -33.59 30.65
N LEU A 640 -15.43 -32.54 30.80
CA LEU A 640 -15.27 -31.57 31.89
C LEU A 640 -15.39 -32.25 33.26
N GLY A 641 -16.35 -33.18 33.41
CA GLY A 641 -16.53 -33.98 34.62
C GLY A 641 -15.27 -34.75 35.01
N ILE A 642 -14.66 -35.45 34.04
CA ILE A 642 -13.41 -36.22 34.22
C ILE A 642 -12.27 -35.29 34.63
N VAL A 643 -12.05 -34.21 33.89
CA VAL A 643 -10.96 -33.25 34.15
C VAL A 643 -11.08 -32.61 35.53
N CYS A 644 -12.29 -32.25 35.96
CA CYS A 644 -12.52 -31.67 37.28
C CYS A 644 -12.32 -32.67 38.44
N GLU A 645 -12.45 -33.97 38.18
CA GLU A 645 -12.30 -35.04 39.17
C GLU A 645 -10.86 -35.56 39.25
N ASP A 646 -10.25 -35.84 38.10
CA ASP A 646 -8.98 -36.57 38.01
C ASP A 646 -7.73 -35.66 37.97
N LEU A 647 -7.91 -34.34 37.75
CA LEU A 647 -6.81 -33.36 37.74
C LEU A 647 -6.85 -32.47 38.99
N PRO A 648 -6.18 -32.88 40.09
CA PRO A 648 -6.24 -32.19 41.38
C PRO A 648 -5.49 -30.86 41.41
N GLU A 649 -4.49 -30.67 40.55
CA GLU A 649 -3.65 -29.46 40.50
C GLU A 649 -4.10 -28.44 39.44
N LEU A 650 -5.27 -28.64 38.81
CA LEU A 650 -5.74 -27.78 37.72
C LEU A 650 -6.09 -26.37 38.24
N GLU A 651 -5.28 -25.40 37.84
CA GLU A 651 -5.37 -23.98 38.21
C GLU A 651 -5.97 -23.13 37.07
N ALA A 652 -5.83 -23.55 35.81
CA ALA A 652 -6.26 -22.79 34.63
C ALA A 652 -6.90 -23.70 33.58
N LEU A 653 -8.10 -23.32 33.12
CA LEU A 653 -8.87 -24.10 32.15
C LEU A 653 -9.47 -23.20 31.07
N ASP A 654 -9.25 -23.56 29.81
CA ASP A 654 -9.88 -22.94 28.64
C ASP A 654 -10.73 -23.98 27.89
N ILE A 655 -12.04 -23.79 27.92
CA ILE A 655 -13.06 -24.61 27.24
C ILE A 655 -13.85 -23.79 26.23
N SER A 656 -13.27 -22.69 25.73
CA SER A 656 -13.91 -21.81 24.75
C SER A 656 -14.24 -22.54 23.45
N ASN A 657 -15.38 -22.25 22.82
CA ASN A 657 -15.81 -22.89 21.58
C ASN A 657 -15.79 -24.44 21.65
N THR A 658 -16.28 -25.03 22.74
CA THR A 658 -16.42 -26.49 22.90
C THR A 658 -17.88 -26.90 22.99
N ASN A 659 -18.15 -28.20 23.07
CA ASN A 659 -19.49 -28.77 23.20
C ASN A 659 -19.92 -28.93 24.68
N VAL A 660 -19.38 -28.11 25.59
CA VAL A 660 -19.79 -28.10 27.01
C VAL A 660 -21.07 -27.27 27.15
N ASP A 661 -22.15 -27.90 27.59
CA ASP A 661 -23.48 -27.30 27.78
C ASP A 661 -23.91 -27.16 29.26
N ASP A 662 -23.14 -27.76 30.17
CA ASP A 662 -23.25 -27.60 31.62
C ASP A 662 -21.86 -27.52 32.27
N ILE A 663 -21.64 -26.46 33.05
CA ILE A 663 -20.37 -26.20 33.74
C ILE A 663 -20.38 -26.61 35.23
N SER A 664 -21.46 -27.24 35.72
CA SER A 664 -21.63 -27.57 37.14
C SER A 664 -20.48 -28.38 37.76
N ALA A 665 -19.78 -29.19 36.96
CA ALA A 665 -18.60 -29.93 37.39
C ALA A 665 -17.47 -29.04 37.94
N LEU A 666 -17.38 -27.78 37.51
CA LEU A 666 -16.38 -26.81 37.99
C LEU A 666 -16.48 -26.54 39.51
N ARG A 667 -17.62 -26.82 40.14
CA ARG A 667 -17.74 -26.72 41.62
C ARG A 667 -16.77 -27.64 42.36
N LYS A 668 -16.32 -28.75 41.74
CA LYS A 668 -15.25 -29.61 42.27
C LYS A 668 -13.89 -28.89 42.33
N CYS A 669 -13.68 -27.90 41.46
CA CYS A 669 -12.45 -27.10 41.35
C CYS A 669 -12.51 -25.76 42.12
N LYS A 670 -13.57 -25.51 42.90
CA LYS A 670 -13.87 -24.20 43.51
C LYS A 670 -12.77 -23.57 44.36
N ASN A 671 -11.89 -24.37 44.94
CA ASN A 671 -10.81 -23.92 45.83
C ASN A 671 -9.42 -23.93 45.15
N ARG A 672 -9.34 -24.17 43.83
CA ARG A 672 -8.06 -24.25 43.11
C ARG A 672 -8.04 -23.54 41.76
N LEU A 673 -9.19 -23.43 41.09
CA LEU A 673 -9.27 -22.84 39.77
C LEU A 673 -9.10 -21.31 39.84
N GLN A 674 -8.03 -20.81 39.23
CA GLN A 674 -7.63 -19.40 39.20
C GLN A 674 -7.95 -18.72 37.86
N SER A 675 -7.94 -19.46 36.74
CA SER A 675 -8.22 -18.92 35.41
C SER A 675 -9.25 -19.78 34.70
N LEU A 676 -10.29 -19.15 34.15
CA LEU A 676 -11.35 -19.82 33.40
C LEU A 676 -11.71 -19.03 32.15
N ALA A 677 -11.65 -19.68 30.99
CA ALA A 677 -12.12 -19.13 29.72
C ALA A 677 -13.29 -19.96 29.15
N LEU A 678 -14.37 -19.25 28.86
CA LEU A 678 -15.68 -19.75 28.44
C LEU A 678 -16.16 -19.07 27.15
N CYS A 679 -15.23 -18.58 26.32
CA CYS A 679 -15.57 -17.75 25.17
C CYS A 679 -16.48 -18.53 24.20
N ASN A 680 -17.60 -17.93 23.80
CA ASN A 680 -18.59 -18.49 22.88
C ASN A 680 -19.12 -19.89 23.28
N LEU A 681 -19.30 -20.12 24.58
CA LEU A 681 -19.83 -21.39 25.09
C LEU A 681 -21.37 -21.37 25.17
N LYS A 682 -22.03 -22.36 24.57
CA LYS A 682 -23.49 -22.50 24.53
C LYS A 682 -24.00 -23.26 25.77
N ILE A 683 -24.15 -22.56 26.89
CA ILE A 683 -24.56 -23.17 28.16
C ILE A 683 -26.09 -23.07 28.35
N SER A 684 -26.70 -24.10 28.92
CA SER A 684 -28.11 -24.09 29.31
C SER A 684 -28.38 -23.06 30.44
N ASN A 685 -29.34 -22.14 30.20
CA ASN A 685 -29.41 -20.79 30.79
C ASN A 685 -29.53 -20.61 32.32
N TYR A 686 -29.72 -21.66 33.14
CA TYR A 686 -30.06 -21.49 34.57
C TYR A 686 -28.93 -21.78 35.57
N SER A 687 -27.77 -22.32 35.15
CA SER A 687 -26.73 -22.79 36.08
C SER A 687 -25.41 -22.01 36.05
N VAL A 688 -25.17 -21.12 35.08
CA VAL A 688 -23.85 -20.48 34.86
C VAL A 688 -23.42 -19.59 36.02
N ILE A 689 -24.19 -18.54 36.32
CA ILE A 689 -23.85 -17.54 37.34
C ILE A 689 -23.64 -18.19 38.71
N PRO A 690 -24.54 -19.07 39.21
CA PRO A 690 -24.33 -19.71 40.51
C PRO A 690 -23.08 -20.60 40.57
N VAL A 691 -22.63 -21.17 39.45
CA VAL A 691 -21.38 -21.95 39.40
C VAL A 691 -20.18 -21.00 39.43
N LEU A 692 -20.18 -19.94 38.62
CA LEU A 692 -19.11 -18.96 38.57
C LEU A 692 -18.87 -18.32 39.95
N LEU A 693 -19.93 -17.87 40.62
CA LEU A 693 -19.83 -17.25 41.94
C LEU A 693 -19.26 -18.17 43.02
N ASP A 694 -19.33 -19.50 42.84
CA ASP A 694 -18.81 -20.50 43.78
C ASP A 694 -17.28 -20.71 43.66
N LEU A 695 -16.65 -20.26 42.58
CA LEU A 695 -15.21 -20.39 42.34
C LEU A 695 -14.43 -19.35 43.15
N LYS A 696 -13.92 -19.73 44.33
CA LYS A 696 -13.35 -18.81 45.33
C LYS A 696 -11.99 -18.24 44.94
N GLU A 697 -11.18 -19.05 44.27
CA GLU A 697 -9.81 -18.69 43.87
C GLU A 697 -9.72 -18.02 42.50
N LEU A 698 -10.86 -17.74 41.85
CA LEU A 698 -10.90 -17.23 40.48
C LEU A 698 -10.31 -15.81 40.40
N ARG A 699 -9.29 -15.65 39.56
CA ARG A 699 -8.54 -14.41 39.30
C ARG A 699 -8.78 -13.86 37.90
N VAL A 700 -8.92 -14.77 36.93
CA VAL A 700 -9.14 -14.44 35.52
C VAL A 700 -10.40 -15.15 35.05
N LEU A 701 -11.39 -14.38 34.60
CA LEU A 701 -12.59 -14.90 33.98
C LEU A 701 -12.75 -14.28 32.60
N ASP A 702 -12.80 -15.14 31.58
CA ASP A 702 -13.21 -14.78 30.24
C ASP A 702 -14.57 -15.43 29.95
N TRP A 703 -15.60 -14.60 29.91
CA TRP A 703 -16.97 -14.96 29.57
C TRP A 703 -17.46 -14.08 28.41
N SER A 704 -16.65 -13.98 27.37
CA SER A 704 -16.96 -13.24 26.15
C SER A 704 -17.71 -14.09 25.11
N ASP A 705 -18.39 -13.45 24.15
CA ASP A 705 -19.09 -14.10 23.05
C ASP A 705 -18.68 -13.54 21.69
N ASP A 706 -18.66 -14.40 20.68
CA ASP A 706 -18.55 -14.01 19.28
C ASP A 706 -19.96 -13.60 18.79
N ARG A 707 -20.22 -12.29 18.60
CA ARG A 707 -21.51 -11.81 18.07
C ARG A 707 -21.62 -12.17 16.57
N GLU A 708 -22.04 -13.38 16.25
CA GLU A 708 -22.61 -13.69 14.94
C GLU A 708 -24.08 -13.26 14.95
N VAL A 709 -24.42 -12.24 14.16
CA VAL A 709 -25.82 -11.83 13.97
C VAL A 709 -26.47 -12.85 13.06
N ASN A 710 -27.00 -13.94 13.63
CA ASN A 710 -27.81 -14.88 12.88
C ASN A 710 -29.26 -14.35 12.85
N PRO A 711 -29.84 -14.04 11.67
CA PRO A 711 -31.22 -13.51 11.57
C PRO A 711 -32.28 -14.45 12.18
N PHE A 712 -31.95 -15.72 12.36
CA PHE A 712 -32.83 -16.75 12.92
C PHE A 712 -32.69 -16.95 14.44
N GLU A 713 -31.78 -16.25 15.13
CA GLU A 713 -31.62 -16.34 16.59
C GLU A 713 -32.63 -15.51 17.41
N ILE A 714 -33.58 -14.83 16.75
CA ILE A 714 -34.65 -14.06 17.39
C ILE A 714 -35.49 -14.93 18.36
N PHE A 715 -35.46 -16.26 18.19
CA PHE A 715 -36.16 -17.23 19.03
C PHE A 715 -35.27 -17.96 20.06
N SER A 716 -34.03 -17.50 20.28
CA SER A 716 -33.11 -18.12 21.25
C SER A 716 -33.52 -17.82 22.69
N PRO A 717 -33.51 -18.81 23.61
CA PRO A 717 -33.98 -18.62 24.98
C PRO A 717 -33.10 -17.63 25.75
N VAL A 718 -33.75 -16.79 26.56
CA VAL A 718 -33.23 -15.80 27.52
C VAL A 718 -31.76 -16.04 27.93
N LYS A 719 -30.81 -15.32 27.30
CA LYS A 719 -29.40 -15.39 27.66
C LYS A 719 -29.20 -15.02 29.15
N ALA A 720 -28.27 -15.70 29.82
CA ALA A 720 -27.89 -15.36 31.20
C ALA A 720 -27.45 -13.88 31.31
N ARG A 721 -28.07 -13.13 32.23
CA ARG A 721 -27.83 -11.69 32.39
C ARG A 721 -26.51 -11.42 33.11
N VAL A 722 -25.57 -10.78 32.43
CA VAL A 722 -24.27 -10.39 32.98
C VAL A 722 -24.41 -9.49 34.21
N SER A 723 -25.48 -8.69 34.28
CA SER A 723 -25.80 -7.85 35.44
C SER A 723 -25.82 -8.61 36.77
N GLN A 724 -26.28 -9.86 36.79
CA GLN A 724 -26.27 -10.68 38.02
C GLN A 724 -24.85 -10.99 38.52
N LEU A 725 -23.88 -11.16 37.60
CA LEU A 725 -22.47 -11.33 37.96
C LEU A 725 -21.90 -10.03 38.51
N LEU A 726 -22.14 -8.92 37.81
CA LEU A 726 -21.60 -7.60 38.14
C LEU A 726 -22.12 -7.06 39.48
N GLN A 727 -23.39 -7.32 39.80
CA GLN A 727 -24.05 -6.89 41.04
C GLN A 727 -23.71 -7.76 42.26
N SER A 728 -22.96 -8.85 42.09
CA SER A 728 -22.62 -9.74 43.21
C SER A 728 -21.59 -9.09 44.15
N VAL A 729 -22.07 -8.51 45.24
CA VAL A 729 -21.23 -8.00 46.34
C VAL A 729 -20.76 -9.18 47.21
N ASP A 730 -19.51 -9.20 47.66
CA ASP A 730 -18.87 -10.25 48.51
C ASP A 730 -18.51 -11.61 47.85
N ARG A 731 -18.58 -11.73 46.52
CA ARG A 731 -18.17 -12.95 45.79
C ARG A 731 -16.99 -12.66 44.86
N LEU A 732 -16.21 -13.68 44.51
CA LEU A 732 -15.03 -13.53 43.64
C LEU A 732 -14.02 -12.47 44.12
N PRO A 733 -13.51 -12.55 45.36
CA PRO A 733 -12.68 -11.50 45.97
C PRO A 733 -11.29 -11.36 45.33
N HIS A 734 -10.85 -12.37 44.58
CA HIS A 734 -9.53 -12.41 43.94
C HIS A 734 -9.58 -12.10 42.44
N LEU A 735 -10.75 -11.77 41.88
CA LEU A 735 -10.91 -11.49 40.46
C LEU A 735 -10.20 -10.18 40.09
N ILE A 736 -9.21 -10.27 39.21
CA ILE A 736 -8.40 -9.14 38.73
C ILE A 736 -8.61 -8.86 37.24
N SER A 737 -9.17 -9.82 36.49
CA SER A 737 -9.35 -9.74 35.04
C SER A 737 -10.72 -10.32 34.68
N LEU A 738 -11.58 -9.48 34.08
CA LEU A 738 -12.90 -9.88 33.63
C LEU A 738 -13.07 -9.51 32.15
N ASP A 739 -13.34 -10.50 31.30
CA ASP A 739 -13.74 -10.26 29.91
C ASP A 739 -15.22 -10.64 29.73
N ILE A 740 -16.03 -9.65 29.35
CA ILE A 740 -17.47 -9.82 29.05
C ILE A 740 -17.79 -9.25 27.66
N SER A 741 -16.77 -9.15 26.80
CA SER A 741 -16.93 -8.65 25.43
C SER A 741 -18.00 -9.45 24.67
N GLY A 742 -18.80 -8.78 23.85
CA GLY A 742 -19.87 -9.42 23.06
C GLY A 742 -21.14 -9.83 23.83
N LYS A 743 -21.16 -9.73 25.16
CA LYS A 743 -22.36 -10.00 25.96
C LYS A 743 -23.38 -8.86 25.88
N ASP A 744 -24.65 -9.24 25.94
CA ASP A 744 -25.79 -8.31 25.99
C ASP A 744 -26.06 -7.82 27.42
N ASP A 745 -26.89 -6.78 27.59
CA ASP A 745 -27.34 -6.22 28.87
C ASP A 745 -26.24 -5.70 29.83
N ILE A 746 -25.09 -5.27 29.31
CA ILE A 746 -24.05 -4.59 30.10
C ILE A 746 -24.42 -3.11 30.24
N ASN A 747 -24.58 -2.62 31.47
CA ASN A 747 -24.79 -1.21 31.75
C ASN A 747 -23.69 -0.63 32.65
N ILE A 748 -23.45 0.67 32.53
CA ILE A 748 -22.37 1.37 33.25
C ILE A 748 -22.54 1.33 34.77
N LYS A 749 -23.79 1.31 35.27
CA LYS A 749 -24.07 1.30 36.72
C LYS A 749 -23.59 0.02 37.37
N ASP A 750 -23.89 -1.12 36.75
CA ASP A 750 -23.46 -2.43 37.24
C ASP A 750 -21.93 -2.59 37.17
N VAL A 751 -21.30 -2.05 36.11
CA VAL A 751 -19.84 -2.02 35.98
C VAL A 751 -19.21 -1.13 37.06
N SER A 752 -19.82 0.01 37.42
CA SER A 752 -19.36 0.83 38.56
C SER A 752 -19.40 0.08 39.87
N VAL A 753 -20.53 -0.57 40.20
CA VAL A 753 -20.66 -1.38 41.41
C VAL A 753 -19.60 -2.49 41.44
N PHE A 754 -19.36 -3.14 40.30
CA PHE A 754 -18.34 -4.19 40.19
C PHE A 754 -16.93 -3.65 40.48
N LEU A 755 -16.55 -2.50 39.92
CA LEU A 755 -15.21 -1.93 40.07
C LEU A 755 -14.99 -1.33 41.47
N GLU A 756 -16.01 -0.72 42.07
CA GLU A 756 -15.95 -0.20 43.44
C GLU A 756 -15.76 -1.32 44.47
N THR A 757 -16.44 -2.45 44.26
CA THR A 757 -16.30 -3.63 45.14
C THR A 757 -15.01 -4.42 44.89
N ARG A 758 -14.31 -4.19 43.77
CA ARG A 758 -13.09 -4.90 43.35
C ARG A 758 -12.00 -3.93 42.85
N PRO A 759 -11.38 -3.17 43.76
CA PRO A 759 -10.40 -2.12 43.39
C PRO A 759 -9.11 -2.66 42.79
N ASN A 760 -8.83 -3.97 42.93
CA ASN A 760 -7.65 -4.62 42.36
C ASN A 760 -7.86 -5.11 40.91
N THR A 761 -9.01 -4.82 40.29
CA THR A 761 -9.25 -5.14 38.88
C THR A 761 -8.28 -4.37 37.99
N ILE A 762 -7.48 -5.10 37.21
CA ILE A 762 -6.48 -4.54 36.28
C ILE A 762 -6.93 -4.64 34.82
N PHE A 763 -7.92 -5.48 34.52
CA PHE A 763 -8.40 -5.68 33.17
C PHE A 763 -9.92 -5.82 33.10
N LEU A 764 -10.53 -5.11 32.15
CA LEU A 764 -11.94 -5.21 31.80
C LEU A 764 -12.15 -5.28 30.28
N GLY A 765 -12.75 -6.37 29.81
CA GLY A 765 -13.06 -6.57 28.40
C GLY A 765 -14.47 -6.10 28.03
N LEU A 766 -14.58 -5.08 27.17
CA LEU A 766 -15.85 -4.44 26.77
C LEU A 766 -16.00 -4.29 25.25
N LEU A 767 -15.31 -5.09 24.44
CA LEU A 767 -15.47 -5.02 22.99
C LEU A 767 -16.92 -5.41 22.62
N TYR A 768 -17.54 -4.68 21.68
CA TYR A 768 -18.98 -4.76 21.35
C TYR A 768 -19.96 -4.25 22.44
N SER A 769 -19.48 -3.54 23.46
CA SER A 769 -20.33 -2.85 24.44
C SER A 769 -20.17 -1.34 24.36
N ASP A 770 -21.28 -0.60 24.32
CA ASP A 770 -21.26 0.88 24.33
C ASP A 770 -20.74 1.44 25.66
N VAL A 771 -20.70 0.62 26.71
CA VAL A 771 -20.14 0.98 28.02
C VAL A 771 -18.66 1.36 27.93
N CYS A 772 -17.92 0.88 26.91
CA CYS A 772 -16.52 1.26 26.71
C CYS A 772 -16.32 2.75 26.40
N TYR A 773 -17.36 3.48 25.97
CA TYR A 773 -17.33 4.93 25.70
C TYR A 773 -17.55 5.80 26.94
N SER A 774 -17.81 5.21 28.11
CA SER A 774 -17.99 5.98 29.34
C SER A 774 -16.75 6.82 29.68
N ASP A 775 -16.97 8.08 30.07
CA ASP A 775 -15.90 9.04 30.39
C ASP A 775 -14.88 8.51 31.41
N ARG A 776 -15.31 7.68 32.37
CA ARG A 776 -14.41 7.05 33.34
C ARG A 776 -13.31 6.16 32.73
N PHE A 777 -13.50 5.69 31.49
CA PHE A 777 -12.54 4.83 30.78
C PHE A 777 -11.74 5.58 29.72
N VAL A 778 -12.19 6.77 29.32
CA VAL A 778 -11.63 7.52 28.18
C VAL A 778 -11.02 8.85 28.62
N ASP A 779 -11.67 9.58 29.53
CA ASP A 779 -11.22 10.87 30.03
C ASP A 779 -10.34 10.74 31.28
N VAL A 780 -9.05 11.06 31.12
CA VAL A 780 -8.05 11.07 32.19
C VAL A 780 -8.38 12.08 33.30
N ARG A 781 -9.24 13.06 33.03
CA ARG A 781 -9.68 14.08 34.01
C ARG A 781 -10.91 13.65 34.82
N HIS A 782 -11.56 12.56 34.44
CA HIS A 782 -12.73 12.06 35.16
C HIS A 782 -12.33 11.57 36.56
N SER A 783 -13.13 11.89 37.59
CA SER A 783 -12.80 11.60 39.00
C SER A 783 -12.61 10.10 39.29
N GLU A 784 -13.30 9.26 38.53
CA GLU A 784 -13.25 7.79 38.63
C GLU A 784 -12.28 7.12 37.64
N TYR A 785 -11.46 7.90 36.91
CA TYR A 785 -10.49 7.34 35.97
C TYR A 785 -9.38 6.58 36.71
N ASN A 786 -9.15 5.32 36.33
CA ASN A 786 -8.11 4.48 36.93
C ASN A 786 -7.01 4.15 35.90
N PRO A 787 -5.80 4.72 36.01
CA PRO A 787 -4.72 4.47 35.06
C PRO A 787 -4.14 3.04 35.12
N LYS A 788 -4.46 2.27 36.17
CA LYS A 788 -4.05 0.86 36.29
C LYS A 788 -5.04 -0.10 35.64
N LEU A 789 -6.25 0.36 35.31
CA LEU A 789 -7.28 -0.45 34.67
C LEU A 789 -7.11 -0.38 33.16
N VAL A 790 -6.79 -1.53 32.57
CA VAL A 790 -6.71 -1.70 31.12
C VAL A 790 -8.08 -2.13 30.59
N VAL A 791 -8.62 -1.38 29.64
CA VAL A 791 -9.94 -1.66 29.04
C VAL A 791 -9.79 -1.95 27.56
N THR A 792 -10.41 -3.02 27.07
CA THR A 792 -10.58 -3.25 25.62
C THR A 792 -11.93 -2.74 25.17
N GLY A 793 -11.99 -2.23 23.95
CA GLY A 793 -13.16 -1.54 23.41
C GLY A 793 -12.84 -0.82 22.10
N THR A 794 -13.75 0.04 21.68
CA THR A 794 -13.64 0.82 20.43
C THR A 794 -13.66 2.33 20.65
N ALA A 795 -13.66 2.81 21.90
CA ALA A 795 -13.87 4.22 22.19
C ALA A 795 -12.64 5.11 22.00
N SER A 796 -11.43 4.53 22.09
CA SER A 796 -10.17 5.26 21.98
C SER A 796 -9.08 4.43 21.33
N GLU A 797 -8.02 5.09 20.85
CA GLU A 797 -6.86 4.40 20.26
C GLU A 797 -6.27 3.37 21.23
N THR A 798 -6.12 3.70 22.51
CA THR A 798 -5.58 2.79 23.53
C THR A 798 -6.41 1.53 23.67
N GLN A 799 -7.74 1.65 23.72
CA GLN A 799 -8.66 0.52 23.75
C GLN A 799 -8.59 -0.34 22.47
N VAL A 800 -8.52 0.30 21.30
CA VAL A 800 -8.41 -0.38 20.00
C VAL A 800 -7.10 -1.16 19.90
N LEU A 801 -5.97 -0.56 20.26
CA LEU A 801 -4.67 -1.24 20.23
C LEU A 801 -4.59 -2.38 21.24
N GLU A 802 -5.18 -2.21 22.42
CA GLU A 802 -5.25 -3.29 23.40
C GLU A 802 -6.14 -4.44 22.94
N SER A 803 -7.26 -4.15 22.27
CA SER A 803 -8.13 -5.15 21.65
C SER A 803 -7.37 -5.97 20.60
N LEU A 804 -6.56 -5.35 19.73
CA LEU A 804 -5.73 -6.09 18.76
C LEU A 804 -4.64 -6.93 19.44
N ARG A 805 -4.05 -6.44 20.53
CA ARG A 805 -3.01 -7.18 21.27
C ARG A 805 -3.56 -8.46 21.89
N ARG A 806 -4.71 -8.37 22.55
CA ARG A 806 -5.31 -9.48 23.31
C ARG A 806 -6.10 -10.44 22.44
N TYR A 807 -6.86 -9.93 21.48
CA TYR A 807 -7.80 -10.72 20.70
C TYR A 807 -7.27 -11.15 19.34
N SER A 808 -5.96 -11.14 19.12
CA SER A 808 -5.36 -11.43 17.82
C SER A 808 -5.78 -12.79 17.22
N ALA A 809 -6.16 -13.77 18.05
CA ALA A 809 -6.62 -15.08 17.63
C ALA A 809 -8.14 -15.17 17.32
N ARG A 810 -8.91 -14.10 17.53
CA ARG A 810 -10.38 -14.06 17.36
C ARG A 810 -10.77 -13.23 16.13
N PRO A 811 -11.22 -13.86 15.03
CA PRO A 811 -11.35 -13.16 13.75
C PRO A 811 -12.38 -12.02 13.79
N LEU A 812 -13.54 -12.20 14.43
CA LEU A 812 -14.57 -11.16 14.52
C LEU A 812 -14.12 -9.95 15.34
N TYR A 813 -13.39 -10.20 16.43
CA TYR A 813 -12.87 -9.14 17.30
C TYR A 813 -11.77 -8.36 16.58
N VAL A 814 -10.86 -9.05 15.90
CA VAL A 814 -9.83 -8.44 15.05
C VAL A 814 -10.49 -7.60 13.97
N GLN A 815 -11.48 -8.14 13.24
CA GLN A 815 -12.24 -7.42 12.22
C GLN A 815 -12.84 -6.12 12.78
N LYS A 816 -13.65 -6.19 13.86
CA LYS A 816 -14.28 -5.00 14.47
C LYS A 816 -13.25 -3.97 14.92
N THR A 817 -12.14 -4.44 15.47
CA THR A 817 -11.08 -3.57 15.96
C THR A 817 -10.34 -2.89 14.80
N LEU A 818 -10.02 -3.62 13.72
CA LEU A 818 -9.41 -3.05 12.52
C LEU A 818 -10.31 -2.04 11.83
N TYR A 819 -11.63 -2.25 11.78
CA TYR A 819 -12.56 -1.24 11.26
C TYR A 819 -12.53 0.07 12.05
N ASN A 820 -12.43 -0.01 13.38
CA ASN A 820 -12.30 1.19 14.20
C ASN A 820 -10.91 1.81 14.08
N LEU A 821 -9.86 0.99 13.96
CA LEU A 821 -8.51 1.47 13.70
C LEU A 821 -8.42 2.21 12.36
N PHE A 822 -9.08 1.71 11.31
CA PHE A 822 -9.12 2.35 9.99
C PHE A 822 -9.64 3.79 10.05
N ARG A 823 -10.58 4.11 10.94
CA ARG A 823 -11.06 5.50 11.13
C ARG A 823 -9.99 6.42 11.70
N LEU A 824 -9.01 5.87 12.42
CA LEU A 824 -7.92 6.64 13.05
C LEU A 824 -6.71 6.77 12.11
N THR A 825 -6.41 5.75 11.30
CA THR A 825 -5.18 5.71 10.51
C THR A 825 -4.96 6.86 9.51
N PRO A 826 -5.99 7.45 8.87
CA PRO A 826 -5.81 8.62 7.99
C PRO A 826 -5.25 9.85 8.71
N THR A 827 -5.49 9.97 10.02
CA THR A 827 -5.06 11.14 10.82
C THR A 827 -3.59 11.06 11.26
N TYR A 828 -2.93 9.91 11.06
CA TYR A 828 -1.56 9.72 11.52
C TYR A 828 -0.53 10.36 10.60
N THR A 829 0.24 11.29 11.13
CA THR A 829 1.30 12.02 10.40
C THR A 829 2.70 11.47 10.63
N ARG A 830 2.84 10.45 11.50
CA ARG A 830 4.13 9.81 11.83
C ARG A 830 4.04 8.30 11.65
N PRO A 831 5.15 7.62 11.29
CA PRO A 831 5.17 6.16 11.21
C PRO A 831 4.79 5.50 12.53
N ARG A 832 3.80 4.63 12.51
CA ARG A 832 3.30 3.88 13.68
C ARG A 832 3.62 2.39 13.53
N VAL A 833 4.91 2.06 13.61
CA VAL A 833 5.41 0.67 13.53
C VAL A 833 4.79 -0.22 14.61
N ASP A 834 4.53 0.35 15.78
CA ASP A 834 3.82 -0.31 16.88
C ASP A 834 2.42 -0.81 16.45
N ILE A 835 1.70 -0.01 15.65
CA ILE A 835 0.39 -0.38 15.12
C ILE A 835 0.53 -1.34 13.93
N ILE A 836 1.46 -1.09 13.01
CA ILE A 836 1.72 -1.97 11.86
C ILE A 836 1.95 -3.41 12.33
N LYS A 837 2.78 -3.61 13.35
CA LYS A 837 3.05 -4.95 13.92
C LYS A 837 1.79 -5.64 14.45
N LEU A 838 0.83 -4.89 15.02
CA LEU A 838 -0.44 -5.45 15.48
C LEU A 838 -1.36 -5.83 14.31
N VAL A 839 -1.42 -5.00 13.27
CA VAL A 839 -2.19 -5.30 12.05
C VAL A 839 -1.64 -6.53 11.35
N LEU A 840 -0.31 -6.61 11.17
CA LEU A 840 0.36 -7.76 10.56
C LEU A 840 0.12 -9.05 11.36
N LYS A 841 0.17 -8.99 12.69
CA LYS A 841 -0.17 -10.14 13.56
C LYS A 841 -1.61 -10.62 13.33
N GLY A 842 -2.57 -9.68 13.24
CA GLY A 842 -3.96 -10.00 12.94
C GLY A 842 -4.14 -10.64 11.56
N MET A 843 -3.47 -10.11 10.53
CA MET A 843 -3.50 -10.68 9.18
C MET A 843 -2.91 -12.08 9.12
N ALA A 844 -1.73 -12.30 9.72
CA ALA A 844 -1.03 -13.57 9.68
C ALA A 844 -1.79 -14.71 10.36
N LEU A 845 -2.55 -14.42 11.41
CA LEU A 845 -3.37 -15.41 12.12
C LEU A 845 -4.65 -15.79 11.38
N HIS A 846 -5.14 -14.93 10.46
CA HIS A 846 -6.42 -15.09 9.78
C HIS A 846 -6.34 -14.94 8.25
N PRO A 847 -5.46 -15.67 7.55
CA PRO A 847 -5.19 -15.47 6.12
C PRO A 847 -6.40 -15.76 5.21
N MET A 848 -7.35 -16.58 5.68
CA MET A 848 -8.56 -16.98 4.94
C MET A 848 -9.82 -16.24 5.39
N GLN A 849 -9.72 -15.26 6.28
CA GLN A 849 -10.86 -14.47 6.75
C GLN A 849 -10.96 -13.15 5.99
N PHE A 850 -11.85 -13.12 4.99
CA PHE A 850 -12.01 -11.98 4.08
C PHE A 850 -12.14 -10.64 4.83
N ALA A 851 -13.05 -10.56 5.81
CA ALA A 851 -13.34 -9.31 6.50
C ALA A 851 -12.14 -8.77 7.31
N VAL A 852 -11.30 -9.66 7.86
CA VAL A 852 -10.04 -9.28 8.53
C VAL A 852 -9.05 -8.73 7.51
N GLN A 853 -8.83 -9.46 6.41
CA GLN A 853 -7.88 -9.03 5.36
C GLN A 853 -8.30 -7.71 4.71
N MET A 854 -9.60 -7.51 4.49
CA MET A 854 -10.16 -6.25 3.96
C MET A 854 -9.82 -5.05 4.83
N ALA A 855 -10.14 -5.13 6.12
CA ALA A 855 -9.91 -4.04 7.06
C ALA A 855 -8.41 -3.81 7.30
N ALA A 856 -7.63 -4.89 7.36
CA ALA A 856 -6.19 -4.82 7.58
C ALA A 856 -5.44 -4.19 6.41
N THR A 857 -5.72 -4.59 5.16
CA THR A 857 -5.09 -4.00 3.97
C THR A 857 -5.39 -2.51 3.84
N ALA A 858 -6.61 -2.08 4.18
CA ALA A 858 -6.97 -0.66 4.24
C ALA A 858 -6.17 0.10 5.32
N CYS A 859 -6.01 -0.49 6.51
CA CYS A 859 -5.17 0.09 7.56
C CYS A 859 -3.71 0.19 7.14
N LEU A 860 -3.16 -0.86 6.53
CA LEU A 860 -1.77 -0.90 6.09
C LEU A 860 -1.49 0.17 5.04
N TYR A 861 -2.35 0.33 4.03
CA TYR A 861 -2.25 1.42 3.07
C TYR A 861 -2.09 2.78 3.77
N ASN A 862 -3.02 3.13 4.68
CA ASN A 862 -2.96 4.39 5.41
C ASN A 862 -1.69 4.53 6.28
N LEU A 863 -1.22 3.42 6.86
CA LEU A 863 -0.02 3.40 7.71
C LEU A 863 1.30 3.45 6.92
N THR A 864 1.27 3.14 5.62
CA THR A 864 2.45 3.11 4.76
C THR A 864 2.37 4.06 3.55
N LYS A 865 1.37 4.93 3.46
CA LYS A 865 1.23 5.84 2.31
C LYS A 865 2.24 6.99 2.32
N GLY A 866 2.66 7.42 1.12
CA GLY A 866 3.52 8.58 0.92
C GLY A 866 4.82 8.55 1.72
N GLU A 867 5.12 9.64 2.42
CA GLU A 867 6.35 9.77 3.22
C GLU A 867 6.45 8.82 4.42
N LEU A 868 5.33 8.22 4.86
CA LEU A 868 5.36 7.30 6.01
C LEU A 868 6.23 6.08 5.68
N ALA A 869 6.08 5.50 4.48
CA ALA A 869 6.92 4.37 4.04
C ALA A 869 8.41 4.71 4.02
N ALA A 870 8.79 5.94 3.63
CA ALA A 870 10.20 6.35 3.57
C ALA A 870 10.88 6.34 4.96
N LYS A 871 10.09 6.46 6.02
CA LYS A 871 10.55 6.48 7.42
C LYS A 871 10.37 5.11 8.12
N ILE A 872 9.88 4.09 7.42
CA ILE A 872 9.73 2.71 7.93
C ILE A 872 10.89 1.84 7.44
N HIS A 873 11.39 0.97 8.32
CA HIS A 873 12.48 0.06 7.97
C HIS A 873 12.07 -0.93 6.86
N PRO A 874 12.92 -1.20 5.85
CA PRO A 874 12.59 -2.10 4.73
C PRO A 874 12.16 -3.51 5.15
N SER A 875 12.66 -4.04 6.28
CA SER A 875 12.23 -5.36 6.77
C SER A 875 10.75 -5.38 7.20
N ILE A 876 10.24 -4.30 7.80
CA ILE A 876 8.82 -4.20 8.18
C ILE A 876 7.96 -4.02 6.94
N LEU A 877 8.42 -3.21 5.98
CA LEU A 877 7.73 -3.06 4.69
C LEU A 877 7.69 -4.38 3.92
N LYS A 878 8.72 -5.22 4.04
CA LYS A 878 8.71 -6.58 3.49
C LYS A 878 7.57 -7.41 4.09
N ASP A 879 7.40 -7.40 5.40
CA ASP A 879 6.30 -8.13 6.06
C ASP A 879 4.92 -7.61 5.63
N VAL A 880 4.79 -6.28 5.45
CA VAL A 880 3.59 -5.65 4.89
C VAL A 880 3.29 -6.18 3.49
N VAL A 881 4.30 -6.19 2.62
CA VAL A 881 4.16 -6.68 1.24
C VAL A 881 3.80 -8.16 1.21
N GLU A 882 4.49 -9.01 1.96
CA GLU A 882 4.26 -10.46 1.96
C GLU A 882 2.83 -10.83 2.38
N LEU A 883 2.31 -10.21 3.44
CA LEU A 883 0.95 -10.47 3.91
C LEU A 883 -0.11 -9.87 2.97
N THR A 884 0.18 -8.71 2.37
CA THR A 884 -0.74 -8.07 1.42
C THR A 884 -0.81 -8.85 0.10
N LEU A 885 0.32 -9.37 -0.41
CA LEU A 885 0.34 -10.29 -1.57
C LEU A 885 -0.40 -11.59 -1.27
N THR A 886 -0.28 -12.11 -0.04
CA THR A 886 -1.02 -13.32 0.38
C THR A 886 -2.53 -13.06 0.43
N ALA A 887 -2.97 -11.89 0.90
CA ALA A 887 -4.38 -11.48 0.85
C ALA A 887 -4.87 -11.36 -0.60
N MET A 888 -4.07 -10.75 -1.48
CA MET A 888 -4.36 -10.61 -2.91
C MET A 888 -4.57 -11.97 -3.60
N GLU A 889 -3.73 -12.95 -3.26
CA GLU A 889 -3.75 -14.31 -3.81
C GLU A 889 -4.92 -15.14 -3.29
N ASN A 890 -5.28 -14.99 -2.00
CA ASN A 890 -6.41 -15.70 -1.40
C ASN A 890 -7.78 -15.15 -1.87
N PHE A 891 -7.85 -13.87 -2.27
CA PHE A 891 -9.10 -13.17 -2.59
C PHE A 891 -9.05 -12.44 -3.95
N PRO A 892 -8.77 -13.13 -5.07
CA PRO A 892 -8.49 -12.52 -6.38
C PRO A 892 -9.69 -11.83 -7.05
N LYS A 893 -10.92 -12.16 -6.61
CA LYS A 893 -12.18 -11.63 -7.17
C LYS A 893 -12.76 -10.44 -6.39
N HIS A 894 -12.12 -10.02 -5.31
CA HIS A 894 -12.64 -8.97 -4.44
C HIS A 894 -12.03 -7.59 -4.78
N TYR A 895 -12.75 -6.81 -5.58
CA TYR A 895 -12.32 -5.49 -6.11
C TYR A 895 -11.64 -4.60 -5.06
N GLN A 896 -12.30 -4.31 -3.94
CA GLN A 896 -11.76 -3.36 -2.96
C GLN A 896 -10.48 -3.87 -2.26
N MET A 897 -10.36 -5.19 -2.03
CA MET A 897 -9.13 -5.75 -1.46
C MET A 897 -7.95 -5.58 -2.41
N GLN A 898 -8.21 -5.84 -3.69
CA GLN A 898 -7.23 -5.73 -4.75
C GLN A 898 -6.81 -4.25 -4.90
N LYS A 899 -7.76 -3.31 -4.89
CA LYS A 899 -7.49 -1.86 -4.88
C LYS A 899 -6.59 -1.46 -3.70
N ASN A 900 -6.93 -1.82 -2.47
CA ASN A 900 -6.12 -1.51 -1.28
C ASN A 900 -4.69 -2.09 -1.34
N THR A 901 -4.57 -3.29 -1.91
CA THR A 901 -3.28 -3.95 -2.11
C THR A 901 -2.43 -3.19 -3.13
N LEU A 902 -3.01 -2.87 -4.29
CA LEU A 902 -2.34 -2.11 -5.34
C LEU A 902 -1.90 -0.74 -4.82
N LEU A 903 -2.74 -0.03 -4.06
CA LEU A 903 -2.41 1.25 -3.42
C LEU A 903 -1.18 1.14 -2.52
N THR A 904 -1.09 0.06 -1.73
CA THR A 904 0.07 -0.20 -0.87
C THR A 904 1.32 -0.48 -1.72
N LEU A 905 1.19 -1.31 -2.76
CA LEU A 905 2.29 -1.71 -3.64
C LEU A 905 2.78 -0.58 -4.56
N CYS A 906 1.95 0.42 -4.88
CA CYS A 906 2.32 1.60 -5.66
C CYS A 906 3.35 2.51 -4.97
N SER A 907 3.77 2.21 -3.74
CA SER A 907 4.86 2.92 -3.06
C SER A 907 6.21 2.69 -3.75
N ASP A 908 6.83 3.76 -4.25
CA ASP A 908 8.16 3.69 -4.88
C ASP A 908 9.22 3.12 -3.92
N ARG A 909 9.18 3.51 -2.65
CA ARG A 909 10.06 2.93 -1.61
C ARG A 909 9.94 1.41 -1.53
N ILE A 910 8.73 0.88 -1.67
CA ILE A 910 8.49 -0.57 -1.67
C ILE A 910 9.06 -1.22 -2.92
N LEU A 911 8.69 -0.74 -4.12
CA LEU A 911 9.13 -1.35 -5.39
C LEU A 911 10.64 -1.19 -5.65
N GLN A 912 11.25 -0.13 -5.09
CA GLN A 912 12.67 0.17 -5.29
C GLN A 912 13.58 -0.55 -4.30
N ASP A 913 13.31 -0.39 -3.00
CA ASP A 913 14.29 -0.64 -1.94
C ASP A 913 13.99 -1.88 -1.09
N VAL A 914 12.77 -2.40 -1.15
CA VAL A 914 12.36 -3.58 -0.36
C VAL A 914 12.68 -4.86 -1.12
N GLN A 915 13.25 -5.84 -0.39
CA GLN A 915 13.58 -7.15 -0.94
C GLN A 915 12.43 -8.14 -0.70
N PHE A 916 11.60 -8.36 -1.72
CA PHE A 916 10.47 -9.29 -1.74
C PHE A 916 10.39 -10.02 -3.09
N ASP A 917 9.50 -11.01 -3.21
CA ASP A 917 9.27 -11.74 -4.46
C ASP A 917 8.58 -10.86 -5.51
N LYS A 918 9.39 -10.18 -6.33
CA LYS A 918 8.95 -9.27 -7.40
C LYS A 918 8.20 -10.00 -8.51
N TYR A 919 8.55 -11.26 -8.79
CA TYR A 919 7.86 -12.06 -9.80
C TYR A 919 6.45 -12.45 -9.35
N ARG A 920 6.29 -12.94 -8.11
CA ARG A 920 4.98 -13.21 -7.50
C ARG A 920 4.11 -11.96 -7.52
N CYS A 921 4.66 -10.81 -7.17
CA CYS A 921 3.96 -9.53 -7.20
C CYS A 921 3.51 -9.15 -8.63
N ALA A 922 4.42 -9.12 -9.61
CA ALA A 922 4.09 -8.79 -10.99
C ALA A 922 3.01 -9.72 -11.58
N ARG A 923 3.09 -11.02 -11.28
CA ARG A 923 2.07 -12.00 -11.69
C ARG A 923 0.70 -11.69 -11.10
N LEU A 924 0.61 -11.45 -9.79
CA LEU A 924 -0.66 -11.15 -9.12
C LEU A 924 -1.26 -9.83 -9.62
N VAL A 925 -0.43 -8.81 -9.86
CA VAL A 925 -0.85 -7.52 -10.43
C VAL A 925 -1.42 -7.68 -11.84
N LEU A 926 -0.77 -8.47 -12.71
CA LEU A 926 -1.30 -8.75 -14.05
C LEU A 926 -2.60 -9.57 -14.01
N ILE A 927 -2.72 -10.52 -13.08
CA ILE A 927 -3.98 -11.24 -12.85
C ILE A 927 -5.09 -10.27 -12.42
N CYS A 928 -4.79 -9.35 -11.50
CA CYS A 928 -5.74 -8.32 -11.07
C CYS A 928 -6.16 -7.41 -12.24
N LEU A 929 -5.20 -6.99 -13.08
CA LEU A 929 -5.47 -6.20 -14.28
C LEU A 929 -6.42 -6.90 -15.25
N CYS A 930 -6.36 -8.23 -15.35
CA CYS A 930 -7.26 -9.01 -16.20
C CYS A 930 -8.65 -9.24 -15.56
N ASN A 931 -8.73 -9.26 -14.23
CA ASN A 931 -9.98 -9.55 -13.51
C ASN A 931 -10.92 -8.35 -13.43
N PHE A 932 -10.40 -7.11 -13.49
CA PHE A 932 -11.19 -5.89 -13.32
C PHE A 932 -10.90 -4.91 -14.43
N ASP A 933 -11.96 -4.36 -15.04
CA ASP A 933 -11.86 -3.32 -16.05
C ASP A 933 -12.24 -1.96 -15.44
N ASP A 934 -11.32 -1.42 -14.65
CA ASP A 934 -11.49 -0.17 -13.90
C ASP A 934 -10.28 0.73 -14.11
N THR A 935 -10.51 2.03 -14.36
CA THR A 935 -9.45 3.00 -14.68
C THR A 935 -8.39 3.11 -13.57
N SER A 936 -8.79 3.05 -12.29
CA SER A 936 -7.87 3.17 -11.15
C SER A 936 -7.00 1.92 -11.01
N ILE A 937 -7.60 0.72 -11.11
CA ILE A 937 -6.88 -0.57 -11.08
C ILE A 937 -5.94 -0.67 -12.27
N ASN A 938 -6.41 -0.31 -13.46
CA ASN A 938 -5.61 -0.32 -14.69
C ASN A 938 -4.37 0.55 -14.49
N ARG A 939 -4.54 1.81 -14.07
CA ARG A 939 -3.45 2.76 -13.81
C ARG A 939 -2.42 2.24 -12.80
N MET A 940 -2.86 1.76 -11.63
CA MET A 940 -1.96 1.24 -10.59
C MET A 940 -1.20 0.00 -11.06
N SER A 941 -1.91 -0.91 -11.72
CA SER A 941 -1.34 -2.18 -12.16
C SER A 941 -0.27 -1.98 -13.23
N VAL A 942 -0.54 -1.15 -14.24
CA VAL A 942 0.48 -0.86 -15.28
C VAL A 942 1.66 -0.07 -14.72
N ALA A 943 1.44 0.80 -13.73
CA ALA A 943 2.53 1.51 -13.04
C ALA A 943 3.45 0.53 -12.31
N ILE A 944 2.88 -0.37 -11.48
CA ILE A 944 3.65 -1.40 -10.76
C ILE A 944 4.39 -2.32 -11.76
N CYS A 945 3.69 -2.82 -12.78
CA CYS A 945 4.27 -3.70 -13.79
C CYS A 945 5.41 -3.02 -14.57
N SER A 946 5.29 -1.72 -14.89
CA SER A 946 6.34 -0.99 -15.60
C SER A 946 7.67 -0.96 -14.86
N ILE A 947 7.63 -0.92 -13.51
CA ILE A 947 8.80 -0.94 -12.64
C ILE A 947 9.30 -2.38 -12.44
N LEU A 948 8.39 -3.31 -12.13
CA LEU A 948 8.77 -4.68 -11.81
C LEU A 948 9.32 -5.46 -13.00
N ALA A 949 8.79 -5.24 -14.22
CA ALA A 949 9.28 -5.90 -15.43
C ALA A 949 10.76 -5.61 -15.71
N ALA A 950 11.25 -4.42 -15.33
CA ALA A 950 12.67 -4.05 -15.44
C ALA A 950 13.56 -4.67 -14.34
N LYS A 951 12.97 -5.26 -13.29
CA LYS A 951 13.68 -5.73 -12.09
C LYS A 951 13.62 -7.23 -11.84
N ILE A 952 12.83 -7.95 -12.62
CA ILE A 952 12.77 -9.41 -12.61
C ILE A 952 13.74 -9.98 -13.65
N CYS A 953 14.17 -11.23 -13.47
CA CYS A 953 15.13 -11.84 -14.39
C CYS A 953 14.51 -12.10 -15.77
N THR A 954 15.34 -12.31 -16.79
CA THR A 954 14.87 -12.57 -18.17
C THR A 954 13.97 -13.80 -18.25
N ASN A 955 14.27 -14.87 -17.50
CA ASN A 955 13.42 -16.08 -17.43
C ASN A 955 12.03 -15.79 -16.85
N GLU A 956 11.94 -14.97 -15.81
CA GLU A 956 10.67 -14.58 -15.18
C GLU A 956 9.87 -13.63 -16.09
N THR A 957 10.55 -12.71 -16.76
CA THR A 957 9.97 -11.79 -17.75
C THR A 957 9.31 -12.59 -18.87
N HIS A 958 10.01 -13.60 -19.38
CA HIS A 958 9.50 -14.54 -20.38
C HIS A 958 8.23 -15.26 -19.91
N LEU A 959 8.21 -15.79 -18.69
CA LEU A 959 7.04 -16.51 -18.14
C LEU A 959 5.79 -15.62 -17.99
N LEU A 960 5.96 -14.31 -17.77
CA LEU A 960 4.84 -13.35 -17.73
C LEU A 960 4.43 -12.92 -19.13
N GLY A 961 5.38 -12.40 -19.91
CA GLY A 961 5.11 -11.79 -21.21
C GLY A 961 4.61 -12.78 -22.26
N ALA A 962 5.01 -14.06 -22.17
CA ALA A 962 4.55 -15.10 -23.08
C ALA A 962 3.09 -15.54 -22.84
N GLN A 963 2.40 -15.04 -21.82
CA GLN A 963 0.98 -15.35 -21.60
C GLN A 963 0.09 -14.46 -22.47
N PRO A 964 -0.67 -15.02 -23.44
CA PRO A 964 -1.46 -14.22 -24.37
C PRO A 964 -2.53 -13.36 -23.68
N VAL A 965 -3.06 -13.84 -22.55
CA VAL A 965 -4.09 -13.12 -21.77
C VAL A 965 -3.57 -11.78 -21.25
N PHE A 966 -2.35 -11.74 -20.71
CA PHE A 966 -1.74 -10.50 -20.20
C PHE A 966 -1.37 -9.55 -21.34
N MET A 967 -0.78 -10.09 -22.41
CA MET A 967 -0.42 -9.30 -23.59
C MET A 967 -1.65 -8.63 -24.20
N ARG A 968 -2.73 -9.40 -24.41
CA ARG A 968 -3.99 -8.89 -24.95
C ARG A 968 -4.57 -7.77 -24.10
N LYS A 969 -4.58 -7.91 -22.77
CA LYS A 969 -5.11 -6.89 -21.87
C LYS A 969 -4.30 -5.59 -21.91
N LEU A 970 -2.96 -5.67 -21.96
CA LEU A 970 -2.10 -4.49 -22.11
C LEU A 970 -2.31 -3.79 -23.45
N LEU A 971 -2.42 -4.57 -24.55
CA LEU A 971 -2.71 -4.01 -25.88
C LEU A 971 -4.12 -3.42 -25.97
N GLU A 972 -5.11 -3.98 -25.29
CA GLU A 972 -6.46 -3.42 -25.18
C GLU A 972 -6.44 -2.02 -24.55
N ILE A 973 -5.67 -1.82 -23.47
CA ILE A 973 -5.52 -0.50 -22.84
C ILE A 973 -4.92 0.51 -23.83
N VAL A 974 -3.89 0.12 -24.58
CA VAL A 974 -3.30 0.98 -25.61
C VAL A 974 -4.31 1.28 -26.72
N ARG A 975 -5.06 0.28 -27.18
CA ARG A 975 -6.10 0.42 -28.21
C ARG A 975 -7.17 1.43 -27.78
N ASN A 976 -7.70 1.29 -26.57
CA ASN A 976 -8.70 2.21 -26.03
C ASN A 976 -8.17 3.66 -25.96
N LYS A 977 -6.88 3.84 -25.65
CA LYS A 977 -6.25 5.17 -25.62
C LYS A 977 -6.04 5.77 -27.01
N VAL A 978 -5.70 4.95 -28.00
CA VAL A 978 -5.63 5.36 -29.42
C VAL A 978 -7.01 5.78 -29.92
N GLU A 979 -8.05 4.98 -29.66
CA GLU A 979 -9.44 5.28 -30.07
C GLU A 979 -9.98 6.56 -29.43
N THR A 980 -9.61 6.83 -28.17
CA THR A 980 -9.99 8.05 -27.45
C THR A 980 -9.03 9.23 -27.68
N GLN A 981 -7.95 9.03 -28.45
CA GLN A 981 -6.89 10.02 -28.71
C GLN A 981 -6.36 10.71 -27.43
N CYS A 982 -6.24 9.95 -26.34
CA CYS A 982 -5.89 10.47 -25.03
C CYS A 982 -4.51 9.97 -24.59
N VAL A 983 -3.57 10.90 -24.39
CA VAL A 983 -2.25 10.60 -23.80
C VAL A 983 -2.26 10.96 -22.32
N ASP A 984 -2.32 9.95 -21.47
CA ASP A 984 -2.20 10.09 -20.02
C ASP A 984 -1.02 9.28 -19.46
N ILE A 985 -0.86 9.27 -18.13
CA ILE A 985 0.16 8.46 -17.47
C ILE A 985 -0.07 6.96 -17.68
N THR A 986 -1.32 6.53 -17.84
CA THR A 986 -1.69 5.12 -18.02
C THR A 986 -1.09 4.57 -19.31
N ILE A 987 -1.27 5.22 -20.47
CA ILE A 987 -0.67 4.74 -21.72
C ILE A 987 0.87 4.73 -21.64
N LYS A 988 1.47 5.74 -20.99
CA LYS A 988 2.93 5.79 -20.82
C LYS A 988 3.45 4.60 -20.01
N PHE A 989 2.79 4.25 -18.90
CA PHE A 989 3.16 3.08 -18.10
C PHE A 989 2.88 1.76 -18.82
N THR A 990 1.75 1.64 -19.52
CA THR A 990 1.42 0.44 -20.30
C THR A 990 2.48 0.18 -21.36
N LEU A 991 2.89 1.22 -22.10
CA LEU A 991 3.95 1.10 -23.12
C LEU A 991 5.31 0.76 -22.50
N SER A 992 5.65 1.34 -21.34
CA SER A 992 6.88 0.97 -20.60
C SER A 992 6.85 -0.49 -20.14
N ALA A 993 5.70 -0.97 -19.65
CA ALA A 993 5.54 -2.37 -19.23
C ALA A 993 5.70 -3.32 -20.43
N LEU A 994 5.06 -3.02 -21.57
CA LEU A 994 5.19 -3.80 -22.80
C LEU A 994 6.64 -3.83 -23.32
N TRP A 995 7.33 -2.69 -23.30
CA TRP A 995 8.72 -2.60 -23.71
C TRP A 995 9.62 -3.46 -22.80
N ASN A 996 9.48 -3.36 -21.48
CA ASN A 996 10.27 -4.15 -20.55
C ASN A 996 9.94 -5.65 -20.57
N LEU A 997 8.70 -6.04 -20.91
CA LEU A 997 8.29 -7.45 -21.03
C LEU A 997 8.81 -8.13 -22.31
N THR A 998 9.04 -7.36 -23.38
CA THR A 998 9.55 -7.85 -24.66
C THR A 998 11.08 -7.89 -24.73
N ASP A 999 11.75 -7.18 -23.83
CA ASP A 999 13.21 -7.12 -23.72
C ASP A 999 13.82 -8.52 -23.52
N GLU A 1000 14.78 -8.87 -24.39
CA GLU A 1000 15.45 -10.18 -24.44
C GLU A 1000 14.51 -11.42 -24.40
N SER A 1001 13.25 -11.28 -24.85
CA SER A 1001 12.26 -12.38 -24.84
C SER A 1001 11.66 -12.62 -26.23
N PRO A 1002 12.30 -13.47 -27.07
CA PRO A 1002 11.80 -13.76 -28.41
C PRO A 1002 10.36 -14.29 -28.46
N LEU A 1003 9.98 -15.13 -27.48
CA LEU A 1003 8.61 -15.65 -27.39
C LEU A 1003 7.60 -14.56 -27.06
N THR A 1004 7.94 -13.62 -26.16
CA THR A 1004 7.06 -12.50 -25.84
C THR A 1004 6.89 -11.56 -27.02
N CYS A 1005 7.97 -11.28 -27.76
CA CYS A 1005 7.92 -10.54 -29.02
C CYS A 1005 6.99 -11.22 -30.04
N LYS A 1006 7.07 -12.56 -30.15
CA LYS A 1006 6.18 -13.33 -31.02
C LYS A 1006 4.71 -13.22 -30.59
N VAL A 1007 4.41 -13.40 -29.31
CA VAL A 1007 3.02 -13.27 -28.78
C VAL A 1007 2.48 -11.86 -28.99
N PHE A 1008 3.30 -10.81 -28.82
CA PHE A 1008 2.91 -9.43 -29.14
C PHE A 1008 2.46 -9.27 -30.60
N LEU A 1009 3.19 -9.87 -31.55
CA LEU A 1009 2.83 -9.85 -32.97
C LEU A 1009 1.54 -10.65 -33.24
N GLU A 1010 1.41 -11.84 -32.65
CA GLU A 1010 0.24 -12.72 -32.80
C GLU A 1010 -1.05 -12.08 -32.25
N GLU A 1011 -0.96 -11.27 -31.19
CA GLU A 1011 -2.09 -10.50 -30.62
C GLU A 1011 -2.36 -9.17 -31.36
N GLY A 1012 -1.76 -8.96 -32.54
CA GLY A 1012 -2.01 -7.80 -33.41
C GLY A 1012 -1.30 -6.52 -32.99
N GLY A 1013 -0.26 -6.62 -32.15
CA GLY A 1013 0.46 -5.48 -31.59
C GLY A 1013 1.09 -4.56 -32.64
N MET A 1014 1.59 -5.09 -33.76
CA MET A 1014 2.23 -4.28 -34.81
C MET A 1014 1.24 -3.34 -35.51
N ALA A 1015 0.05 -3.84 -35.86
CA ALA A 1015 -0.99 -3.01 -36.48
C ALA A 1015 -1.45 -1.90 -35.53
N LEU A 1016 -1.58 -2.21 -34.24
CA LEU A 1016 -1.90 -1.22 -33.22
C LEU A 1016 -0.79 -0.18 -33.07
N PHE A 1017 0.48 -0.60 -33.01
CA PHE A 1017 1.61 0.32 -32.82
C PHE A 1017 1.82 1.25 -34.02
N LEU A 1018 1.47 0.81 -35.23
CA LEU A 1018 1.37 1.71 -36.38
C LEU A 1018 0.32 2.80 -36.17
N SER A 1019 -0.87 2.44 -35.69
CA SER A 1019 -1.91 3.42 -35.35
C SER A 1019 -1.45 4.37 -34.23
N VAL A 1020 -0.70 3.88 -33.23
CA VAL A 1020 -0.13 4.71 -32.14
C VAL A 1020 0.82 5.77 -32.71
N LEU A 1021 1.75 5.38 -33.60
CA LEU A 1021 2.71 6.31 -34.23
C LEU A 1021 2.02 7.34 -35.15
N GLU A 1022 0.84 7.03 -35.67
CA GLU A 1022 0.07 7.94 -36.51
C GLU A 1022 -0.79 8.91 -35.69
N VAL A 1023 -1.52 8.39 -34.70
CA VAL A 1023 -2.44 9.18 -33.87
C VAL A 1023 -1.67 10.10 -32.92
N PHE A 1024 -0.54 9.65 -32.39
CA PHE A 1024 0.29 10.41 -31.44
C PHE A 1024 1.62 10.88 -32.06
N ALA A 1025 1.63 11.16 -33.36
CA ALA A 1025 2.81 11.68 -34.04
C ALA A 1025 3.30 12.99 -33.39
N GLY A 1026 4.59 13.03 -33.05
CA GLY A 1026 5.22 14.15 -32.34
C GLY A 1026 5.23 14.04 -30.82
N GLU A 1027 4.52 13.07 -30.24
CA GLU A 1027 4.58 12.78 -28.80
C GLU A 1027 5.81 11.91 -28.49
N CYS A 1028 6.99 12.53 -28.41
CA CYS A 1028 8.28 11.86 -28.25
C CYS A 1028 8.30 10.79 -27.13
N ALA A 1029 7.64 11.06 -26.00
CA ALA A 1029 7.58 10.12 -24.86
C ALA A 1029 6.80 8.82 -25.16
N VAL A 1030 5.86 8.86 -26.11
CA VAL A 1030 5.10 7.71 -26.61
C VAL A 1030 5.86 7.03 -27.74
N GLU A 1031 6.33 7.81 -28.73
CA GLU A 1031 7.10 7.32 -29.88
C GLU A 1031 8.32 6.52 -29.43
N THR A 1032 9.10 7.03 -28.48
CA THR A 1032 10.30 6.37 -27.96
C THR A 1032 10.00 5.00 -27.35
N LYS A 1033 8.87 4.84 -26.63
CA LYS A 1033 8.51 3.55 -26.02
C LYS A 1033 8.01 2.54 -27.06
N VAL A 1034 7.24 3.02 -28.02
CA VAL A 1034 6.76 2.22 -29.14
C VAL A 1034 7.93 1.70 -29.98
N LEU A 1035 8.84 2.60 -30.37
CA LEU A 1035 10.03 2.23 -31.12
C LEU A 1035 10.98 1.37 -30.30
N GLY A 1036 11.12 1.61 -28.99
CA GLY A 1036 11.91 0.77 -28.09
C GLY A 1036 11.45 -0.68 -28.09
N LEU A 1037 10.14 -0.92 -27.98
CA LEU A 1037 9.58 -2.26 -28.08
C LEU A 1037 9.80 -2.88 -29.48
N ILE A 1038 9.56 -2.12 -30.55
CA ILE A 1038 9.74 -2.64 -31.92
C ILE A 1038 11.22 -2.94 -32.19
N ASN A 1039 12.15 -2.18 -31.60
CA ASN A 1039 13.57 -2.47 -31.67
C ASN A 1039 13.88 -3.84 -31.06
N ASN A 1040 13.31 -4.18 -29.89
CA ASN A 1040 13.45 -5.52 -29.29
C ASN A 1040 12.90 -6.62 -30.22
N ILE A 1041 11.83 -6.35 -30.98
CA ILE A 1041 11.33 -7.30 -31.99
C ILE A 1041 12.31 -7.40 -33.16
N ALA A 1042 12.87 -6.28 -33.62
CA ALA A 1042 13.83 -6.23 -34.73
C ALA A 1042 15.14 -6.94 -34.39
N GLU A 1043 15.53 -6.99 -33.12
CA GLU A 1043 16.70 -7.77 -32.67
C GLU A 1043 16.51 -9.28 -32.93
N VAL A 1044 15.28 -9.79 -32.91
CA VAL A 1044 14.94 -11.21 -33.17
C VAL A 1044 14.86 -11.50 -34.67
N ALA A 1045 15.90 -12.14 -35.21
CA ALA A 1045 16.05 -12.41 -36.64
C ALA A 1045 14.83 -13.07 -37.30
N GLU A 1046 14.21 -14.06 -36.64
CA GLU A 1046 13.05 -14.79 -37.19
C GLU A 1046 11.79 -13.92 -37.33
N LEU A 1047 11.70 -12.79 -36.61
CA LEU A 1047 10.53 -11.93 -36.59
C LEU A 1047 10.65 -10.72 -37.53
N ARG A 1048 11.86 -10.36 -38.00
CA ARG A 1048 12.13 -9.18 -38.84
C ARG A 1048 11.27 -9.09 -40.09
N ARG A 1049 10.98 -10.24 -40.72
CA ARG A 1049 10.11 -10.30 -41.90
C ARG A 1049 8.71 -9.74 -41.65
N GLN A 1050 8.19 -9.86 -40.43
CA GLN A 1050 6.87 -9.33 -40.06
C GLN A 1050 6.86 -7.81 -39.89
N LEU A 1051 8.04 -7.18 -39.73
CA LEU A 1051 8.20 -5.73 -39.64
C LEU A 1051 8.39 -5.06 -41.01
N MET A 1052 8.56 -5.83 -42.09
CA MET A 1052 8.73 -5.32 -43.46
C MET A 1052 7.41 -4.81 -44.07
N ILE A 1053 6.83 -3.80 -43.44
CA ILE A 1053 5.56 -3.17 -43.80
C ILE A 1053 5.86 -1.82 -44.49
N PRO A 1054 5.42 -1.57 -45.74
CA PRO A 1054 5.78 -0.35 -46.48
C PRO A 1054 5.49 0.95 -45.71
N LYS A 1055 4.30 1.05 -45.10
CA LYS A 1055 3.90 2.20 -44.28
C LYS A 1055 4.81 2.40 -43.07
N PHE A 1056 5.22 1.31 -42.42
CA PHE A 1056 6.12 1.37 -41.27
C PHE A 1056 7.50 1.91 -41.64
N ILE A 1057 8.08 1.43 -42.75
CA ILE A 1057 9.40 1.87 -43.21
C ILE A 1057 9.40 3.35 -43.58
N LEU A 1058 8.31 3.86 -44.18
CA LEU A 1058 8.13 5.29 -44.43
C LEU A 1058 8.10 6.12 -43.13
N ILE A 1059 7.42 5.62 -42.09
CA ILE A 1059 7.38 6.26 -40.77
C ILE A 1059 8.77 6.24 -40.13
N LEU A 1060 9.47 5.10 -40.13
CA LEU A 1060 10.84 4.99 -39.58
C LEU A 1060 11.78 5.98 -40.25
N ARG A 1061 11.73 6.08 -41.59
CA ARG A 1061 12.52 7.06 -42.33
C ARG A 1061 12.20 8.49 -41.90
N LYS A 1062 10.91 8.83 -41.79
CA LYS A 1062 10.50 10.17 -41.32
C LYS A 1062 11.05 10.45 -39.92
N LEU A 1063 10.92 9.52 -38.98
CA LEU A 1063 11.40 9.67 -37.59
C LEU A 1063 12.93 9.73 -37.50
N LEU A 1064 13.63 9.00 -38.37
CA LEU A 1064 15.10 9.06 -38.47
C LEU A 1064 15.58 10.45 -38.89
N VAL A 1065 14.92 11.06 -39.88
CA VAL A 1065 15.41 12.31 -40.51
C VAL A 1065 14.82 13.58 -39.89
N THR A 1066 13.58 13.53 -39.39
CA THR A 1066 12.79 14.74 -39.07
C THR A 1066 12.32 14.88 -37.62
N SER A 1067 12.57 13.92 -36.72
CA SER A 1067 12.02 13.96 -35.35
C SER A 1067 12.53 15.16 -34.52
N GLY A 1068 13.71 15.70 -34.83
CA GLY A 1068 14.38 16.72 -34.02
C GLY A 1068 14.86 16.25 -32.63
N HIS A 1069 14.50 15.02 -32.24
CA HIS A 1069 14.77 14.40 -30.95
C HIS A 1069 15.63 13.14 -31.14
N ILE A 1070 16.85 13.16 -30.60
CA ILE A 1070 17.85 12.08 -30.79
C ILE A 1070 17.34 10.73 -30.26
N ASP A 1071 16.61 10.69 -29.16
CA ASP A 1071 16.03 9.48 -28.57
C ASP A 1071 15.07 8.76 -29.54
N VAL A 1072 14.20 9.50 -30.23
CA VAL A 1072 13.30 8.93 -31.25
C VAL A 1072 14.09 8.45 -32.48
N SER A 1073 15.00 9.28 -33.00
CA SER A 1073 15.82 8.91 -34.17
C SER A 1073 16.73 7.71 -33.87
N TYR A 1074 17.20 7.58 -32.62
CA TYR A 1074 18.06 6.51 -32.16
C TYR A 1074 17.39 5.14 -32.28
N PHE A 1075 16.15 5.01 -31.81
CA PHE A 1075 15.42 3.74 -31.95
C PHE A 1075 15.00 3.47 -33.39
N ALA A 1076 14.59 4.50 -34.14
CA ALA A 1076 14.30 4.34 -35.56
C ALA A 1076 15.52 3.82 -36.33
N ALA A 1077 16.71 4.35 -36.04
CA ALA A 1077 17.98 3.90 -36.59
C ALA A 1077 18.29 2.44 -36.23
N GLY A 1078 18.06 2.03 -34.98
CA GLY A 1078 18.27 0.66 -34.53
C GLY A 1078 17.40 -0.35 -35.26
N ILE A 1079 16.11 -0.05 -35.39
CA ILE A 1079 15.16 -0.88 -36.15
C ILE A 1079 15.62 -1.00 -37.61
N ILE A 1080 15.95 0.12 -38.26
CA ILE A 1080 16.45 0.12 -39.65
C ILE A 1080 17.73 -0.72 -39.77
N ALA A 1081 18.68 -0.58 -38.83
CA ALA A 1081 19.93 -1.31 -38.85
C ALA A 1081 19.69 -2.83 -38.76
N HIS A 1082 18.81 -3.27 -37.85
CA HIS A 1082 18.46 -4.68 -37.72
C HIS A 1082 17.75 -5.23 -38.97
N LEU A 1083 16.77 -4.52 -39.52
CA LEU A 1083 16.07 -4.94 -40.75
C LEU A 1083 17.01 -5.00 -41.96
N ALA A 1084 17.87 -4.01 -42.13
CA ALA A 1084 18.82 -3.97 -43.25
C ALA A 1084 19.96 -5.00 -43.12
N SER A 1085 20.18 -5.55 -41.92
CA SER A 1085 21.25 -6.54 -41.65
C SER A 1085 21.00 -7.92 -42.27
N ASP A 1086 19.75 -8.24 -42.63
CA ASP A 1086 19.37 -9.50 -43.29
C ASP A 1086 19.81 -9.55 -44.77
N GLY A 1087 20.25 -8.42 -45.32
CA GLY A 1087 20.78 -8.30 -46.66
C GLY A 1087 19.75 -7.87 -47.71
N PRO A 1088 20.17 -7.69 -48.98
CA PRO A 1088 19.30 -7.14 -50.02
C PRO A 1088 18.08 -8.01 -50.36
N GLU A 1089 18.20 -9.34 -50.31
CA GLU A 1089 17.12 -10.26 -50.65
C GLU A 1089 15.95 -10.23 -49.66
N ALA A 1090 16.24 -9.93 -48.38
CA ALA A 1090 15.24 -9.78 -47.34
C ALA A 1090 14.53 -8.41 -47.39
N TRP A 1091 15.07 -7.45 -48.15
CA TRP A 1091 14.50 -6.11 -48.27
C TRP A 1091 13.34 -6.06 -49.27
N THR A 1092 12.13 -6.34 -48.81
CA THR A 1092 10.93 -6.47 -49.66
C THR A 1092 10.21 -5.15 -49.99
N ILE A 1093 10.73 -3.99 -49.58
CA ILE A 1093 10.08 -2.69 -49.81
C ILE A 1093 10.52 -2.09 -51.16
N SER A 1094 9.55 -1.74 -52.00
CA SER A 1094 9.77 -1.10 -53.31
C SER A 1094 9.98 0.41 -53.23
N ASP A 1095 9.28 1.09 -52.30
CA ASP A 1095 9.20 2.55 -52.27
C ASP A 1095 10.50 3.21 -51.80
N ILE A 1096 11.32 2.48 -51.03
CA ILE A 1096 12.62 2.93 -50.53
C ILE A 1096 13.62 1.78 -50.70
N SER A 1097 14.71 2.03 -51.43
CA SER A 1097 15.77 1.03 -51.58
C SER A 1097 16.60 0.87 -50.30
N ARG A 1098 17.09 -0.34 -50.06
CA ARG A 1098 17.99 -0.65 -48.93
C ARG A 1098 19.20 0.27 -48.89
N ASP A 1099 19.82 0.53 -50.03
CA ASP A 1099 21.02 1.37 -50.09
C ASP A 1099 20.72 2.83 -49.76
N PHE A 1100 19.56 3.33 -50.18
CA PHE A 1100 19.15 4.70 -49.88
C PHE A 1100 18.94 4.92 -48.38
N ILE A 1101 18.20 4.03 -47.71
CA ILE A 1101 17.94 4.16 -46.27
C ILE A 1101 19.20 3.94 -45.43
N LEU A 1102 20.14 3.11 -45.88
CA LEU A 1102 21.45 2.96 -45.23
C LEU A 1102 22.27 4.24 -45.28
N GLN A 1103 22.20 5.00 -46.39
CA GLN A 1103 22.88 6.30 -46.46
C GLN A 1103 22.24 7.34 -45.54
N GLU A 1104 20.91 7.36 -45.44
CA GLU A 1104 20.22 8.22 -44.46
C GLU A 1104 20.54 7.83 -43.02
N LEU A 1105 20.67 6.53 -42.72
CA LEU A 1105 21.11 6.01 -41.42
C LEU A 1105 22.50 6.54 -41.05
N ALA A 1106 23.48 6.40 -41.94
CA ALA A 1106 24.83 6.91 -41.67
C ALA A 1106 24.83 8.42 -41.45
N THR A 1107 24.14 9.16 -42.33
CA THR A 1107 24.03 10.63 -42.23
C THR A 1107 23.44 11.04 -40.88
N ALA A 1108 22.38 10.37 -40.41
CA ALA A 1108 21.76 10.68 -39.13
C ALA A 1108 22.71 10.43 -37.95
N VAL A 1109 23.37 9.26 -37.91
CA VAL A 1109 24.29 8.90 -36.81
C VAL A 1109 25.49 9.84 -36.75
N GLU A 1110 26.01 10.28 -37.89
CA GLU A 1110 27.15 11.21 -37.97
C GLU A 1110 26.81 12.63 -37.50
N LEU A 1111 25.54 13.02 -37.59
CA LEU A 1111 25.06 14.33 -37.11
C LEU A 1111 24.80 14.37 -35.60
N TRP A 1112 24.70 13.22 -34.93
CA TRP A 1112 24.39 13.17 -33.50
C TRP A 1112 25.57 13.62 -32.63
N GLY A 1113 25.32 14.62 -31.79
CA GLY A 1113 26.16 14.92 -30.63
C GLY A 1113 26.02 13.88 -29.52
N MET A 1114 27.00 13.81 -28.61
CA MET A 1114 26.87 13.00 -27.39
C MET A 1114 25.82 13.64 -26.46
N PRO A 1115 24.73 12.92 -26.11
CA PRO A 1115 23.72 13.43 -25.18
C PRO A 1115 24.32 13.75 -23.80
N GLU A 1116 23.68 14.59 -22.98
CA GLU A 1116 24.20 14.91 -21.64
C GLU A 1116 24.07 13.74 -20.66
N GLY A 1117 22.94 13.01 -20.69
CA GLY A 1117 22.64 11.88 -19.80
C GLY A 1117 22.53 10.51 -20.50
N GLU A 1118 22.37 9.45 -19.70
CA GLU A 1118 22.05 8.09 -20.19
C GLU A 1118 20.62 8.07 -20.75
N MET A 1119 20.48 7.81 -22.05
CA MET A 1119 19.17 7.77 -22.73
C MET A 1119 18.47 6.41 -22.61
N VAL A 1120 19.24 5.33 -22.60
CA VAL A 1120 18.74 3.96 -22.69
C VAL A 1120 19.60 3.08 -21.79
N ALA A 1121 18.96 2.17 -21.07
CA ALA A 1121 19.64 1.21 -20.21
C ALA A 1121 19.62 -0.19 -20.83
N TYR A 1122 20.79 -0.70 -21.23
CA TYR A 1122 20.93 -2.08 -21.74
C TYR A 1122 21.07 -3.12 -20.62
N ARG A 1123 20.49 -4.30 -20.85
CA ARG A 1123 20.74 -5.54 -20.09
C ARG A 1123 21.95 -6.31 -20.62
N SER A 1124 22.20 -6.22 -21.93
CA SER A 1124 23.24 -6.94 -22.66
C SER A 1124 23.68 -6.16 -23.91
N PHE A 1125 24.91 -6.41 -24.38
CA PHE A 1125 25.41 -5.92 -25.67
C PHE A 1125 25.28 -6.93 -26.82
N HIS A 1126 24.80 -8.15 -26.55
CA HIS A 1126 24.65 -9.21 -27.54
C HIS A 1126 23.89 -8.79 -28.82
N PRO A 1127 22.83 -7.96 -28.77
CA PRO A 1127 22.13 -7.53 -29.98
C PRO A 1127 23.00 -6.73 -30.97
N PHE A 1128 24.05 -6.06 -30.49
CA PHE A 1128 24.93 -5.23 -31.32
C PHE A 1128 26.00 -6.04 -32.06
N PHE A 1129 26.43 -7.18 -31.51
CA PHE A 1129 27.54 -7.95 -32.09
C PHE A 1129 27.28 -8.46 -33.51
N PRO A 1130 26.08 -8.97 -33.87
CA PRO A 1130 25.77 -9.34 -35.25
C PRO A 1130 25.87 -8.16 -36.23
N LEU A 1131 25.56 -6.93 -35.79
CA LEU A 1131 25.66 -5.73 -36.62
C LEU A 1131 27.12 -5.31 -36.82
N LEU A 1132 27.92 -5.37 -35.76
CA LEU A 1132 29.36 -5.10 -35.81
C LEU A 1132 30.10 -6.10 -36.73
N ALA A 1133 29.62 -7.33 -36.84
CA ALA A 1133 30.19 -8.36 -37.71
C ALA A 1133 29.89 -8.17 -39.22
N LYS A 1134 29.03 -7.20 -39.61
CA LYS A 1134 28.69 -6.93 -41.02
C LYS A 1134 29.73 -6.04 -41.69
N HIS A 1135 30.82 -6.63 -42.17
CA HIS A 1135 31.92 -5.91 -42.82
C HIS A 1135 31.59 -5.30 -44.19
N ASP A 1136 30.49 -5.74 -44.82
CA ASP A 1136 30.01 -5.26 -46.12
C ASP A 1136 29.13 -4.01 -46.02
N THR A 1137 28.61 -3.69 -44.83
CA THR A 1137 27.70 -2.56 -44.61
C THR A 1137 28.12 -1.74 -43.38
N TYR A 1138 29.05 -0.79 -43.58
CA TYR A 1138 29.63 -0.02 -42.48
C TYR A 1138 28.60 0.82 -41.70
N GLN A 1139 27.49 1.21 -42.32
CA GLN A 1139 26.44 2.02 -41.71
C GLN A 1139 25.80 1.30 -40.51
N LEU A 1140 25.72 -0.03 -40.56
CA LEU A 1140 25.24 -0.86 -39.44
C LEU A 1140 26.24 -0.85 -38.28
N GLN A 1141 27.52 -1.01 -38.62
CA GLN A 1141 28.61 -0.96 -37.64
C GLN A 1141 28.69 0.40 -36.97
N LEU A 1142 28.43 1.48 -37.72
CA LEU A 1142 28.46 2.85 -37.23
C LEU A 1142 27.42 3.10 -36.14
N TRP A 1143 26.15 2.73 -36.38
CA TRP A 1143 25.10 2.84 -35.36
C TRP A 1143 25.42 1.99 -34.13
N ALA A 1144 25.80 0.73 -34.32
CA ALA A 1144 26.09 -0.19 -33.21
C ALA A 1144 27.27 0.30 -32.35
N ALA A 1145 28.34 0.77 -32.98
CA ALA A 1145 29.48 1.33 -32.26
C ALA A 1145 29.11 2.63 -31.53
N TRP A 1146 28.29 3.49 -32.14
CA TRP A 1146 27.84 4.73 -31.50
C TRP A 1146 26.98 4.43 -30.24
N ALA A 1147 26.06 3.48 -30.34
CA ALA A 1147 25.21 3.03 -29.24
C ALA A 1147 26.03 2.52 -28.03
N ILE A 1148 27.01 1.65 -28.29
CA ILE A 1148 27.91 1.12 -27.25
C ILE A 1148 28.71 2.26 -26.61
N ARG A 1149 29.27 3.16 -27.41
CA ARG A 1149 30.04 4.31 -26.92
C ARG A 1149 29.20 5.20 -26.02
N HIS A 1150 27.96 5.51 -26.40
CA HIS A 1150 27.08 6.37 -25.63
C HIS A 1150 26.92 5.89 -24.18
N VAL A 1151 26.56 4.63 -23.98
CA VAL A 1151 26.32 4.10 -22.63
C VAL A 1151 27.61 3.87 -21.84
N CYS A 1152 28.71 3.49 -22.50
CA CYS A 1152 30.02 3.37 -21.85
C CYS A 1152 30.52 4.74 -21.36
N ALA A 1153 30.34 5.80 -22.15
CA ALA A 1153 30.77 7.15 -21.79
C ALA A 1153 29.98 7.72 -20.60
N LYS A 1154 28.70 7.36 -20.47
CA LYS A 1154 27.81 7.89 -19.43
C LYS A 1154 27.81 7.09 -18.14
N ASN A 1155 27.93 5.77 -18.23
CA ASN A 1155 27.86 4.89 -17.08
C ASN A 1155 28.88 3.75 -17.21
N ALA A 1156 30.16 4.15 -17.30
CA ALA A 1156 31.30 3.24 -17.44
C ALA A 1156 31.32 2.13 -16.39
N ARG A 1157 30.97 2.46 -15.13
CA ARG A 1157 30.95 1.49 -14.01
C ARG A 1157 30.03 0.29 -14.27
N LYS A 1158 28.93 0.49 -14.99
CA LYS A 1158 27.99 -0.58 -15.33
C LYS A 1158 28.37 -1.23 -16.66
N TYR A 1159 28.59 -0.42 -17.69
CA TYR A 1159 28.65 -0.91 -19.07
C TYR A 1159 30.02 -1.39 -19.52
N CYS A 1160 31.12 -0.82 -19.03
CA CYS A 1160 32.45 -1.27 -19.40
C CYS A 1160 32.74 -2.71 -18.93
N PRO A 1161 32.45 -3.10 -17.67
CA PRO A 1161 32.54 -4.49 -17.23
C PRO A 1161 31.67 -5.43 -18.07
N MET A 1162 30.41 -5.06 -18.31
CA MET A 1162 29.47 -5.83 -19.12
C MET A 1162 30.00 -6.08 -20.55
N LEU A 1163 30.50 -5.04 -21.22
CA LEU A 1163 31.06 -5.17 -22.58
C LEU A 1163 32.29 -6.09 -22.61
N MET A 1164 33.11 -6.08 -21.56
CA MET A 1164 34.27 -6.97 -21.45
C MET A 1164 33.87 -8.42 -21.19
N GLU A 1165 32.97 -8.66 -20.23
CA GLU A 1165 32.48 -9.98 -19.85
C GLU A 1165 31.78 -10.69 -21.01
N GLU A 1166 31.04 -9.94 -21.82
CA GLU A 1166 30.34 -10.47 -23.01
C GLU A 1166 31.24 -10.62 -24.24
N GLY A 1167 32.55 -10.36 -24.13
CA GLY A 1167 33.51 -10.53 -25.22
C GLY A 1167 33.53 -9.41 -26.26
N GLY A 1168 32.80 -8.32 -26.01
CA GLY A 1168 32.73 -7.14 -26.90
C GLY A 1168 34.07 -6.44 -27.09
N TYR A 1169 34.98 -6.48 -26.10
CA TYR A 1169 36.33 -5.91 -26.21
C TYR A 1169 37.07 -6.37 -27.47
N LYS A 1170 37.04 -7.68 -27.75
CA LYS A 1170 37.75 -8.25 -28.90
C LYS A 1170 37.18 -7.73 -30.22
N ILE A 1171 35.85 -7.67 -30.34
CA ILE A 1171 35.16 -7.17 -31.53
C ILE A 1171 35.53 -5.71 -31.79
N ILE A 1172 35.47 -4.87 -30.74
CA ILE A 1172 35.81 -3.44 -30.85
C ILE A 1172 37.29 -3.24 -31.18
N TYR A 1173 38.19 -4.05 -30.59
CA TYR A 1173 39.63 -4.01 -30.89
C TYR A 1173 39.91 -4.37 -32.36
N ASP A 1174 39.35 -5.47 -32.84
CA ASP A 1174 39.53 -5.94 -34.22
C ASP A 1174 39.00 -4.90 -35.22
N LEU A 1175 37.85 -4.27 -34.94
CA LEU A 1175 37.32 -3.20 -35.78
C LEU A 1175 38.20 -1.94 -35.77
N SER A 1176 38.77 -1.57 -34.62
CA SER A 1176 39.62 -0.37 -34.51
C SER A 1176 40.94 -0.49 -35.27
N THR A 1177 41.48 -1.70 -35.39
CA THR A 1177 42.81 -1.97 -35.97
C THR A 1177 42.76 -2.39 -37.45
N ASN A 1178 41.60 -2.82 -37.94
CA ASN A 1178 41.45 -3.27 -39.33
C ASN A 1178 41.36 -2.08 -40.30
N ALA A 1179 42.35 -1.94 -41.20
CA ALA A 1179 42.42 -0.85 -42.17
C ALA A 1179 41.26 -0.82 -43.19
N ASN A 1180 40.54 -1.94 -43.37
CA ASN A 1180 39.41 -2.03 -44.30
C ASN A 1180 38.08 -1.57 -43.68
N VAL A 1181 38.05 -1.23 -42.39
CA VAL A 1181 36.87 -0.70 -41.70
C VAL A 1181 36.76 0.80 -41.95
N HIS A 1182 35.53 1.29 -42.16
CA HIS A 1182 35.26 2.71 -42.39
C HIS A 1182 35.85 3.60 -41.28
N GLU A 1183 36.40 4.76 -41.67
CA GLU A 1183 37.16 5.64 -40.76
C GLU A 1183 36.36 6.06 -39.52
N ASN A 1184 35.10 6.46 -39.70
CA ASN A 1184 34.24 6.87 -38.58
C ASN A 1184 33.97 5.73 -37.58
N VAL A 1185 33.80 4.49 -38.06
CA VAL A 1185 33.62 3.32 -37.21
C VAL A 1185 34.88 3.05 -36.39
N ARG A 1186 36.06 3.12 -37.03
CA ARG A 1186 37.36 2.98 -36.34
C ARG A 1186 37.58 4.05 -35.28
N ALA A 1187 37.21 5.29 -35.57
CA ALA A 1187 37.32 6.40 -34.64
C ALA A 1187 36.46 6.19 -33.38
N ILE A 1188 35.20 5.77 -33.55
CA ILE A 1188 34.30 5.45 -32.44
C ILE A 1188 34.82 4.26 -31.62
N CYS A 1189 35.23 3.16 -32.28
CA CYS A 1189 35.79 1.99 -31.61
C CYS A 1189 37.05 2.33 -30.79
N SER A 1190 37.93 3.17 -31.34
CA SER A 1190 39.11 3.66 -30.63
C SER A 1190 38.74 4.51 -29.40
N SER A 1191 37.63 5.26 -29.45
CA SER A 1191 37.11 5.99 -28.29
C SER A 1191 36.61 5.05 -27.20
N ILE A 1192 35.88 3.99 -27.57
CA ILE A 1192 35.38 2.98 -26.61
C ILE A 1192 36.56 2.30 -25.90
N LEU A 1193 37.61 1.93 -26.63
CA LEU A 1193 38.80 1.30 -26.04
C LEU A 1193 39.50 2.20 -25.02
N LYS A 1194 39.49 3.52 -25.23
CA LYS A 1194 40.01 4.48 -24.23
C LYS A 1194 39.15 4.51 -22.97
N GLU A 1195 37.83 4.42 -23.12
CA GLU A 1195 36.91 4.37 -21.97
C GLU A 1195 37.06 3.07 -21.18
N LEU A 1196 37.36 1.94 -21.83
CA LEU A 1196 37.62 0.65 -21.18
C LEU A 1196 38.94 0.60 -20.37
N GLN A 1197 39.84 1.57 -20.57
CA GLN A 1197 41.14 1.65 -19.87
C GLN A 1197 41.09 2.55 -18.61
N CYS A 1198 40.00 3.28 -18.41
CA CYS A 1198 39.74 4.14 -17.23
C CYS A 1198 38.92 3.39 -16.19
#